data_AF-A0A7C2Z0Y7-F1
#
_entry.id   AF-A0A7C2Z0Y7-F1
#
_cell.length_a   1.000
_cell.length_b   1.000
_cell.length_c   1.000
_cell.angle_alpha   90.00
_cell.angle_beta   90.00
_cell.angle_gamma   90.00
#
_symmetry.space_group_name_H-M   'P 1'
#
loop_
_entity.id
_entity.type
_entity.pdbx_description
1 polymer ?
#
loop_
_entity_poly.entity_id
_entity_poly.type
_entity_poly.pdbx_seq_one_letter_code
_entity_poly.pdbx_strand_id
1 'polypeptide(L)'
;MQTQSLAAVQANGAPPPSRQVIGRVVATERQPNTAYEFHLWATEGAPLGIGALVKVDAGARKVWGVITEGYTYNDVPNALADYLGFDGNPQLQPPTVRTEIRLYRAAVLRHYPEQPVQPPPIAPVYLATEEDVHYALRINEIPHARRIPVGVYESGETLVPIYLDADFLLGPEAGHLNITGTSGLAAKTSAIQFLLTAIFQKAPKSVAVVCFNVKGGDLLFIDHPPSHQLDERDLKVYQAVGIEPKPFPRVEYYAPYKPDRVNLATLRTHPNLRHNVRPMLWGMKEVMRYVEVLLNKDDVDAKADAFLQFLRQRVIEREVFEFESEEAEILRSRELPTRIQVRSFSDLVQWFELVLKYLEAKNQKQWRSFAVETIRKIQNRLVNLTTRFAGLVGECETPSDLPWGEFQDRTVYVIDVANMSAEAQDLIFTRVIAELRERMEQRDLGVDSVVVVVDELNQYAPNTNRETYVMRTLRDICARGRYLGLVLFGAQQFRSQVDRQVVGNCSTALYGRIEMEELAQPGYAIFGDAAKEKLGALAPGEMLVRHPYFNQPIFVRFPRPALMRGQDGLKTYPPAPDLPLEDAVWQHLRQLNPALERNAVADLIARTRNGNSEPNREAVVGAMHKVLVSQPAPDEVLRAFERALPTSVPPRRVESNALPDDAPLPVDARLSSLDDDEDDPDPFRF
;
A
#
# COMPACT_ATOMS: atom_id res chain seq x y z
N MET A 1 -34.65 -17.31 -68.22
CA MET A 1 -35.02 -18.32 -67.19
C MET A 1 -33.76 -18.66 -66.41
N GLN A 2 -33.66 -18.69 -65.08
CA GLN A 2 -34.54 -18.31 -63.99
C GLN A 2 -33.60 -18.12 -62.77
N THR A 3 -33.85 -17.06 -62.01
CA THR A 3 -33.32 -16.74 -60.68
C THR A 3 -33.77 -17.76 -59.62
N GLN A 4 -32.87 -18.12 -58.70
CA GLN A 4 -33.17 -18.61 -57.33
C GLN A 4 -32.03 -18.10 -56.43
N SER A 5 -32.13 -16.98 -55.71
CA SER A 5 -32.91 -16.69 -54.48
C SER A 5 -32.65 -17.68 -53.33
N LEU A 6 -31.51 -17.54 -52.66
CA LEU A 6 -31.33 -18.04 -51.30
C LEU A 6 -31.86 -16.98 -50.33
N ALA A 7 -32.90 -17.38 -49.61
CA ALA A 7 -33.75 -16.58 -48.78
C ALA A 7 -33.00 -15.93 -47.61
N ALA A 8 -33.31 -14.66 -47.39
CA ALA A 8 -32.99 -13.92 -46.19
C ALA A 8 -33.68 -14.58 -44.99
N VAL A 9 -32.88 -14.98 -43.99
CA VAL A 9 -33.37 -15.19 -42.63
C VAL A 9 -33.70 -13.81 -42.08
N GLN A 10 -35.00 -13.47 -42.08
CA GLN A 10 -35.52 -12.34 -41.33
C GLN A 10 -35.31 -12.62 -39.84
N ALA A 11 -34.21 -12.07 -39.30
CA ALA A 11 -34.13 -11.82 -37.88
C ALA A 11 -35.23 -10.81 -37.55
N ASN A 12 -36.24 -11.25 -36.79
CA ASN A 12 -37.19 -10.38 -36.10
C ASN A 12 -36.43 -9.57 -35.03
N GLY A 13 -35.64 -8.60 -35.47
CA GLY A 13 -35.14 -7.52 -34.64
C GLY A 13 -36.21 -6.44 -34.62
N ALA A 14 -36.72 -6.10 -33.43
CA ALA A 14 -37.36 -4.82 -33.24
C ALA A 14 -36.46 -3.72 -33.85
N PRO A 15 -37.01 -2.72 -34.55
CA PRO A 15 -36.20 -1.62 -35.07
C PRO A 15 -35.38 -1.04 -33.91
N PRO A 16 -34.08 -0.73 -34.10
CA PRO A 16 -33.30 -0.09 -33.06
C PRO A 16 -34.07 1.14 -32.56
N PRO A 17 -34.12 1.40 -31.25
CA PRO A 17 -34.88 2.52 -30.71
C PRO A 17 -34.48 3.79 -31.47
N SER A 18 -35.47 4.46 -32.04
CA SER A 18 -35.25 5.68 -32.80
C SER A 18 -34.50 6.68 -31.92
N ARG A 19 -33.22 6.92 -32.23
CA ARG A 19 -32.37 7.86 -31.49
C ARG A 19 -33.09 9.21 -31.43
N GLN A 20 -33.48 9.64 -30.23
CA GLN A 20 -34.15 10.91 -30.03
C GLN A 20 -33.13 12.05 -30.18
N VAL A 21 -33.44 13.01 -31.04
CA VAL A 21 -32.67 14.25 -31.15
C VAL A 21 -32.92 15.06 -29.88
N ILE A 22 -31.84 15.40 -29.17
CA ILE A 22 -31.91 16.15 -27.90
C ILE A 22 -31.57 17.62 -28.08
N GLY A 23 -30.95 17.99 -29.21
CA GLY A 23 -30.48 19.34 -29.45
C GLY A 23 -29.86 19.52 -30.83
N ARG A 24 -29.22 20.67 -31.03
CA ARG A 24 -28.53 21.00 -32.27
C ARG A 24 -27.27 21.82 -31.99
N VAL A 25 -26.20 21.53 -32.75
CA VAL A 25 -24.99 22.34 -32.73
C VAL A 25 -25.32 23.75 -33.20
N VAL A 26 -24.76 24.75 -32.51
CA VAL A 26 -24.88 26.16 -32.85
C VAL A 26 -23.49 26.78 -32.88
N ALA A 27 -23.29 27.74 -33.78
CA ALA A 27 -22.10 28.59 -33.82
C ALA A 27 -22.60 30.02 -34.04
N THR A 28 -22.07 30.97 -33.27
CA THR A 28 -22.41 32.39 -33.42
C THR A 28 -21.18 33.16 -33.88
N GLU A 29 -21.37 34.38 -34.37
CA GLU A 29 -20.26 35.26 -34.77
C GLU A 29 -19.27 35.52 -33.63
N ARG A 30 -19.77 35.66 -32.40
CA ARG A 30 -18.94 35.91 -31.21
C ARG A 30 -18.35 34.63 -30.60
N GLN A 31 -18.99 33.49 -30.83
CA GLN A 31 -18.58 32.18 -30.30
C GLN A 31 -18.63 31.14 -31.43
N PRO A 32 -17.61 31.13 -32.32
CA PRO A 32 -17.50 30.10 -33.35
C PRO A 32 -17.09 28.76 -32.74
N ASN A 33 -17.47 27.66 -33.39
CA ASN A 33 -17.00 26.33 -33.02
C ASN A 33 -15.59 26.07 -33.56
N THR A 34 -14.77 25.39 -32.78
CA THR A 34 -13.41 24.99 -33.16
C THR A 34 -13.36 23.49 -33.42
N ALA A 35 -12.18 22.99 -33.81
CA ALA A 35 -11.94 21.54 -33.89
C ALA A 35 -12.08 20.82 -32.53
N TYR A 36 -11.81 21.52 -31.42
CA TYR A 36 -11.70 20.91 -30.09
C TYR A 36 -12.87 21.27 -29.16
N GLU A 37 -13.71 22.23 -29.55
CA GLU A 37 -14.81 22.72 -28.73
C GLU A 37 -15.98 23.15 -29.62
N PHE A 38 -17.20 22.84 -29.19
CA PHE A 38 -18.42 23.30 -29.85
C PHE A 38 -19.53 23.61 -28.87
N HIS A 39 -20.49 24.41 -29.34
CA HIS A 39 -21.69 24.77 -28.60
C HIS A 39 -22.92 24.05 -29.18
N LEU A 40 -23.87 23.71 -28.32
CA LEU A 40 -25.15 23.15 -28.71
C LEU A 40 -26.25 23.67 -27.82
N TRP A 41 -27.44 23.89 -28.37
CA TRP A 41 -28.64 24.10 -27.56
C TRP A 41 -29.40 22.78 -27.47
N ALA A 42 -30.08 22.55 -26.35
CA ALA A 42 -30.86 21.34 -26.12
C ALA A 42 -32.29 21.68 -25.68
N THR A 43 -33.19 20.72 -25.89
CA THR A 43 -34.59 20.82 -25.43
C THR A 43 -34.67 20.78 -23.91
N GLU A 44 -35.71 21.40 -23.33
CA GLU A 44 -35.88 21.53 -21.87
C GLU A 44 -35.88 20.18 -21.10
N GLY A 45 -36.37 19.10 -21.73
CA GLY A 45 -36.35 17.76 -21.16
C GLY A 45 -35.07 16.95 -21.42
N ALA A 46 -34.05 17.52 -22.05
CA ALA A 46 -32.83 16.78 -22.38
C ALA A 46 -32.04 16.44 -21.11
N PRO A 47 -31.65 15.16 -20.91
CA PRO A 47 -30.90 14.72 -19.73
C PRO A 47 -29.41 15.06 -19.88
N LEU A 48 -29.08 16.34 -20.05
CA LEU A 48 -27.71 16.84 -20.20
C LEU A 48 -27.22 17.54 -18.94
N GLY A 49 -26.05 17.12 -18.48
CA GLY A 49 -25.32 17.75 -17.39
C GLY A 49 -23.82 17.71 -17.65
N ILE A 50 -23.02 18.29 -16.75
CA ILE A 50 -21.56 18.30 -16.87
C ILE A 50 -21.02 16.86 -16.85
N GLY A 51 -20.24 16.52 -17.88
CA GLY A 51 -19.74 15.17 -18.12
C GLY A 51 -20.67 14.30 -18.99
N ALA A 52 -21.81 14.81 -19.47
CA ALA A 52 -22.65 14.09 -20.42
C ALA A 52 -21.92 13.88 -21.76
N LEU A 53 -21.92 12.67 -22.32
CA LEU A 53 -21.38 12.39 -23.64
C LEU A 53 -22.48 12.51 -24.68
N VAL A 54 -22.17 13.21 -25.76
CA VAL A 54 -23.09 13.49 -26.86
C VAL A 54 -22.45 13.13 -28.20
N LYS A 55 -23.31 12.82 -29.17
CA LYS A 55 -22.94 12.54 -30.55
C LYS A 55 -23.61 13.56 -31.48
N VAL A 56 -22.80 14.22 -32.29
CA VAL A 56 -23.24 15.00 -33.45
C VAL A 56 -23.20 14.08 -34.67
N ASP A 57 -24.33 13.90 -35.35
CA ASP A 57 -24.42 13.05 -36.54
C ASP A 57 -24.89 13.86 -37.76
N ALA A 58 -23.98 14.10 -38.69
CA ALA A 58 -24.24 14.74 -39.98
C ALA A 58 -24.08 13.74 -41.15
N GLY A 59 -24.33 12.44 -40.90
CA GLY A 59 -24.18 11.37 -41.89
C GLY A 59 -22.72 10.99 -42.10
N ALA A 60 -22.07 11.57 -43.10
CA ALA A 60 -20.68 11.27 -43.45
C ALA A 60 -19.68 11.76 -42.39
N ARG A 61 -20.05 12.76 -41.60
CA ARG A 61 -19.24 13.29 -40.49
C ARG A 61 -19.95 13.09 -39.16
N LYS A 62 -19.23 12.52 -38.20
CA LYS A 62 -19.71 12.31 -36.83
C LYS A 62 -18.69 12.87 -35.85
N VAL A 63 -19.18 13.47 -34.76
CA VAL A 63 -18.34 14.01 -33.70
C VAL A 63 -18.91 13.58 -32.36
N TRP A 64 -18.04 13.14 -31.46
CA TRP A 64 -18.38 12.84 -30.08
C TRP A 64 -17.77 13.88 -29.17
N GLY A 65 -18.55 14.38 -28.21
CA GLY A 65 -18.10 15.40 -27.27
C GLY A 65 -18.58 15.12 -25.86
N VAL A 66 -17.90 15.72 -24.89
CA VAL A 66 -18.30 15.72 -23.48
C VAL A 66 -18.72 17.14 -23.09
N ILE A 67 -19.87 17.27 -22.43
CA ILE A 67 -20.35 18.55 -21.91
C ILE A 67 -19.41 19.04 -20.82
N THR A 68 -18.81 20.20 -21.03
CA THR A 68 -17.91 20.86 -20.08
C THR A 68 -18.59 21.99 -19.34
N GLU A 69 -19.60 22.64 -19.92
CA GLU A 69 -20.33 23.74 -19.29
C GLU A 69 -21.82 23.73 -19.71
N GLY A 70 -22.69 24.31 -18.87
CA GLY A 70 -24.09 24.56 -19.18
C GLY A 70 -24.48 25.99 -18.82
N TYR A 71 -25.30 26.59 -19.67
CA TYR A 71 -25.80 27.95 -19.53
C TYR A 71 -27.31 27.97 -19.79
N THR A 72 -28.02 28.83 -19.08
CA THR A 72 -29.40 29.17 -19.37
C THR A 72 -29.45 30.60 -19.89
N TYR A 73 -30.07 30.79 -21.06
CA TYR A 73 -30.32 32.12 -21.62
C TYR A 73 -31.82 32.36 -21.74
N ASN A 74 -32.22 33.59 -21.50
CA ASN A 74 -33.53 34.13 -21.87
C ASN A 74 -33.33 35.41 -22.69
N ASP A 75 -34.43 36.00 -23.13
CA ASP A 75 -34.47 37.21 -23.94
C ASP A 75 -34.35 38.51 -23.14
N VAL A 76 -34.06 38.43 -21.83
CA VAL A 76 -34.04 39.57 -20.92
C VAL A 76 -32.70 40.29 -21.00
N PRO A 77 -32.68 41.62 -21.26
CA PRO A 77 -31.43 42.34 -21.47
C PRO A 77 -30.65 42.61 -20.18
N ASN A 78 -31.32 42.66 -19.02
CA ASN A 78 -30.71 42.93 -17.72
C ASN A 78 -31.67 42.59 -16.54
N ALA A 79 -31.13 42.52 -15.33
CA ALA A 79 -31.89 42.15 -14.13
C ALA A 79 -33.06 43.09 -13.79
N LEU A 80 -32.96 44.39 -14.11
CA LEU A 80 -34.04 45.36 -13.84
C LEU A 80 -35.25 45.09 -14.74
N ALA A 81 -35.02 44.75 -16.02
CA ALA A 81 -36.08 44.35 -16.93
C ALA A 81 -36.75 43.03 -16.52
N ASP A 82 -36.03 42.16 -15.80
CA ASP A 82 -36.62 40.97 -15.20
C ASP A 82 -37.52 41.34 -14.02
N TYR A 83 -36.99 42.09 -13.04
CA TYR A 83 -37.74 42.56 -11.86
C TYR A 83 -39.03 43.29 -12.23
N LEU A 84 -38.98 44.20 -13.20
CA LEU A 84 -40.16 44.93 -13.69
C LEU A 84 -41.16 44.01 -14.43
N GLY A 85 -40.67 42.96 -15.10
CA GLY A 85 -41.53 41.97 -15.76
C GLY A 85 -42.41 41.17 -14.78
N PHE A 86 -41.97 41.10 -13.52
CA PHE A 86 -42.69 40.50 -12.40
C PHE A 86 -43.31 41.54 -11.45
N ASP A 87 -43.28 42.84 -11.81
CA ASP A 87 -43.74 43.97 -10.98
C ASP A 87 -43.16 43.95 -9.55
N GLY A 88 -41.91 43.48 -9.42
CA GLY A 88 -41.24 43.29 -8.14
C GLY A 88 -41.77 42.17 -7.25
N ASN A 89 -42.72 41.37 -7.73
CA ASN A 89 -43.30 40.25 -7.00
C ASN A 89 -42.89 38.90 -7.63
N PRO A 90 -42.02 38.10 -6.96
CA PRO A 90 -41.53 36.84 -7.50
C PRO A 90 -42.61 35.74 -7.67
N GLN A 91 -43.82 35.95 -7.14
CA GLN A 91 -44.94 35.01 -7.28
C GLN A 91 -45.85 35.32 -8.47
N LEU A 92 -45.70 36.49 -9.12
CA LEU A 92 -46.50 36.82 -10.30
C LEU A 92 -46.04 36.01 -11.50
N GLN A 93 -46.98 35.58 -12.32
CA GLN A 93 -46.61 35.06 -13.65
C GLN A 93 -46.41 36.26 -14.59
N PRO A 94 -45.32 36.29 -15.36
CA PRO A 94 -45.09 37.39 -16.28
C PRO A 94 -46.18 37.37 -17.37
N PRO A 95 -46.61 38.53 -17.88
CA PRO A 95 -47.68 38.61 -18.89
C PRO A 95 -47.35 37.86 -20.19
N THR A 96 -46.06 37.65 -20.47
CA THR A 96 -45.55 36.96 -21.64
C THR A 96 -44.70 35.78 -21.21
N VAL A 97 -44.97 34.60 -21.76
CA VAL A 97 -44.10 33.43 -21.61
C VAL A 97 -42.79 33.72 -22.34
N ARG A 98 -41.72 33.94 -21.58
CA ARG A 98 -40.38 34.18 -22.13
C ARG A 98 -39.75 32.86 -22.57
N THR A 99 -39.04 32.89 -23.69
CA THR A 99 -38.37 31.68 -24.21
C THR A 99 -37.05 31.50 -23.48
N GLU A 100 -36.91 30.37 -22.80
CA GLU A 100 -35.66 29.91 -22.22
C GLU A 100 -34.95 28.97 -23.19
N ILE A 101 -33.64 29.13 -23.38
CA ILE A 101 -32.80 28.16 -24.06
C ILE A 101 -31.72 27.64 -23.11
N ARG A 102 -31.44 26.34 -23.19
CA ARG A 102 -30.30 25.73 -22.53
C ARG A 102 -29.18 25.55 -23.53
N LEU A 103 -28.09 26.28 -23.34
CA LEU A 103 -26.90 26.22 -24.18
C LEU A 103 -25.81 25.46 -23.41
N TYR A 104 -25.14 24.54 -24.08
CA TYR A 104 -24.05 23.77 -23.51
C TYR A 104 -22.77 23.95 -24.32
N ARG A 105 -21.65 23.97 -23.62
CA ARG A 105 -20.32 23.89 -24.19
C ARG A 105 -19.81 22.46 -24.08
N ALA A 106 -19.24 21.94 -25.17
CA ALA A 106 -18.75 20.58 -25.23
C ALA A 106 -17.32 20.54 -25.77
N ALA A 107 -16.44 19.83 -25.06
CA ALA A 107 -15.11 19.49 -25.56
C ALA A 107 -15.22 18.28 -26.49
N VAL A 108 -14.54 18.33 -27.62
CA VAL A 108 -14.54 17.25 -28.60
C VAL A 108 -13.63 16.13 -28.12
N LEU A 109 -14.18 14.91 -28.08
CA LEU A 109 -13.46 13.68 -27.75
C LEU A 109 -12.89 13.02 -29.00
N ARG A 110 -13.70 12.89 -30.06
CA ARG A 110 -13.33 12.16 -31.26
C ARG A 110 -14.12 12.62 -32.48
N HIS A 111 -13.56 12.43 -33.66
CA HIS A 111 -14.21 12.68 -34.95
C HIS A 111 -14.21 11.41 -35.82
N TYR A 112 -15.16 11.35 -36.74
CA TYR A 112 -15.16 10.42 -37.86
C TYR A 112 -15.47 11.20 -39.15
N PRO A 113 -14.64 11.10 -40.21
CA PRO A 113 -13.30 10.47 -40.22
C PRO A 113 -12.32 11.19 -39.28
N GLU A 114 -11.22 10.52 -38.86
CA GLU A 114 -10.25 11.11 -37.92
C GLU A 114 -9.44 12.26 -38.54
N GLN A 115 -9.21 12.20 -39.84
CA GLN A 115 -8.52 13.24 -40.60
C GLN A 115 -9.33 13.63 -41.84
N PRO A 116 -9.31 14.91 -42.24
CA PRO A 116 -8.71 16.04 -41.52
C PRO A 116 -9.53 16.42 -40.27
N VAL A 117 -8.85 16.84 -39.20
CA VAL A 117 -9.53 17.40 -38.01
C VAL A 117 -10.18 18.73 -38.39
N GLN A 118 -11.51 18.80 -38.23
CA GLN A 118 -12.31 19.95 -38.63
C GLN A 118 -13.37 20.26 -37.56
N PRO A 119 -13.84 21.52 -37.45
CA PRO A 119 -14.92 21.87 -36.55
C PRO A 119 -16.18 21.00 -36.75
N PRO A 120 -16.96 20.75 -35.69
CA PRO A 120 -18.19 19.98 -35.79
C PRO A 120 -19.21 20.64 -36.71
N PRO A 121 -19.95 19.87 -37.52
CA PRO A 121 -20.98 20.40 -38.40
C PRO A 121 -22.19 20.90 -37.59
N ILE A 122 -22.93 21.87 -38.15
CA ILE A 122 -24.19 22.38 -37.59
C ILE A 122 -25.30 21.35 -37.81
N ALA A 123 -25.34 20.33 -36.95
CA ALA A 123 -26.17 19.14 -37.11
C ALA A 123 -26.90 18.75 -35.81
N PRO A 124 -27.89 17.84 -35.89
CA PRO A 124 -28.58 17.31 -34.72
C PRO A 124 -27.63 16.62 -33.74
N VAL A 125 -27.93 16.77 -32.46
CA VAL A 125 -27.21 16.17 -31.34
C VAL A 125 -28.06 15.08 -30.71
N TYR A 126 -27.42 13.97 -30.38
CA TYR A 126 -27.99 12.81 -29.73
C TYR A 126 -27.23 12.51 -28.43
N LEU A 127 -27.90 11.88 -27.47
CA LEU A 127 -27.22 11.31 -26.31
C LEU A 127 -26.35 10.14 -26.78
N ALA A 128 -25.16 9.99 -26.20
CA ALA A 128 -24.27 8.89 -26.54
C ALA A 128 -24.83 7.54 -26.06
N THR A 129 -24.84 6.56 -26.96
CA THR A 129 -25.08 5.14 -26.61
C THR A 129 -23.82 4.49 -26.03
N GLU A 130 -23.91 3.26 -25.53
CA GLU A 130 -22.74 2.51 -25.08
C GLU A 130 -21.64 2.41 -26.16
N GLU A 131 -22.01 2.07 -27.40
CA GLU A 131 -21.05 2.01 -28.52
C GLU A 131 -20.41 3.37 -28.80
N ASP A 132 -21.20 4.46 -28.69
CA ASP A 132 -20.69 5.82 -28.86
C ASP A 132 -19.70 6.19 -27.75
N VAL A 133 -20.00 5.82 -26.50
CA VAL A 133 -19.12 6.07 -25.34
C VAL A 133 -17.81 5.30 -25.52
N HIS A 134 -17.87 4.01 -25.87
CA HIS A 134 -16.66 3.22 -26.09
C HIS A 134 -15.83 3.72 -27.27
N TYR A 135 -16.48 4.16 -28.35
CA TYR A 135 -15.79 4.75 -29.49
C TYR A 135 -15.15 6.10 -29.16
N ALA A 136 -15.88 6.99 -28.46
CA ALA A 136 -15.42 8.31 -28.06
C ALA A 136 -14.20 8.25 -27.13
N LEU A 137 -14.17 7.26 -26.23
CA LEU A 137 -13.10 7.06 -25.25
C LEU A 137 -11.99 6.11 -25.71
N ARG A 138 -12.01 5.70 -27.00
CA ARG A 138 -11.09 4.72 -27.58
C ARG A 138 -11.06 3.36 -26.86
N ILE A 139 -12.06 3.06 -26.03
CA ILE A 139 -12.21 1.77 -25.35
C ILE A 139 -12.42 0.65 -26.38
N ASN A 140 -13.03 0.97 -27.53
CA ASN A 140 -13.17 0.05 -28.65
C ASN A 140 -11.82 -0.43 -29.23
N GLU A 141 -10.73 0.32 -29.03
CA GLU A 141 -9.37 -0.05 -29.45
C GLU A 141 -8.67 -0.96 -28.42
N ILE A 142 -9.18 -1.01 -27.19
CA ILE A 142 -8.67 -1.91 -26.15
C ILE A 142 -9.17 -3.33 -26.44
N PRO A 143 -8.28 -4.32 -26.67
CA PRO A 143 -8.66 -5.71 -26.84
C PRO A 143 -9.45 -6.22 -25.64
N HIS A 144 -10.50 -7.00 -25.88
CA HIS A 144 -11.39 -7.49 -24.81
C HIS A 144 -10.64 -8.21 -23.67
N ALA A 145 -9.59 -8.98 -23.99
CA ALA A 145 -8.77 -9.69 -22.99
C ALA A 145 -7.94 -8.78 -22.08
N ARG A 146 -7.74 -7.50 -22.44
CA ARG A 146 -6.98 -6.51 -21.66
C ARG A 146 -7.88 -5.50 -20.95
N ARG A 147 -9.21 -5.62 -21.04
CA ARG A 147 -10.15 -4.67 -20.45
C ARG A 147 -10.30 -4.93 -18.94
N ILE A 148 -9.83 -4.00 -18.13
CA ILE A 148 -10.06 -3.98 -16.68
C ILE A 148 -11.15 -2.94 -16.37
N PRO A 149 -12.32 -3.32 -15.83
CA PRO A 149 -13.34 -2.34 -15.50
C PRO A 149 -12.91 -1.46 -14.33
N VAL A 150 -13.09 -0.14 -14.47
CA VAL A 150 -12.87 0.85 -13.40
C VAL A 150 -14.18 1.37 -12.80
N GLY A 151 -15.30 1.08 -13.45
CA GLY A 151 -16.65 1.42 -12.99
C GLY A 151 -17.58 1.63 -14.19
N VAL A 152 -18.64 2.40 -13.98
CA VAL A 152 -19.63 2.75 -15.00
C VAL A 152 -19.71 4.25 -15.21
N TYR A 153 -19.93 4.64 -16.45
CA TYR A 153 -20.40 5.95 -16.82
C TYR A 153 -21.94 5.95 -16.82
N GLU A 154 -22.53 6.90 -16.10
CA GLU A 154 -23.99 7.02 -16.00
C GLU A 154 -24.51 8.00 -17.06
N SER A 155 -25.39 7.50 -17.94
CA SER A 155 -26.09 8.30 -18.95
C SER A 155 -27.59 8.12 -18.78
N GLY A 156 -28.21 9.02 -18.01
CA GLY A 156 -29.60 8.83 -17.57
C GLY A 156 -29.73 7.56 -16.74
N GLU A 157 -30.57 6.63 -17.17
CA GLU A 157 -30.76 5.32 -16.53
C GLU A 157 -29.76 4.24 -17.00
N THR A 158 -28.96 4.53 -18.03
CA THR A 158 -28.05 3.55 -18.62
C THR A 158 -26.70 3.57 -17.91
N LEU A 159 -26.23 2.40 -17.50
CA LEU A 159 -24.89 2.20 -16.92
C LEU A 159 -23.96 1.64 -18.00
N VAL A 160 -23.01 2.45 -18.45
CA VAL A 160 -22.04 2.04 -19.48
C VAL A 160 -20.73 1.65 -18.81
N PRO A 161 -20.25 0.39 -18.91
CA PRO A 161 -19.00 -0.01 -18.28
C PRO A 161 -17.80 0.68 -18.95
N ILE A 162 -16.90 1.20 -18.12
CA ILE A 162 -15.67 1.86 -18.54
C ILE A 162 -14.48 0.97 -18.22
N TYR A 163 -13.60 0.79 -19.20
CA TYR A 163 -12.46 -0.11 -19.12
C TYR A 163 -11.14 0.64 -19.26
N LEU A 164 -10.17 0.23 -18.45
CA LEU A 164 -8.75 0.58 -18.55
C LEU A 164 -8.03 -0.52 -19.32
N ASP A 165 -6.94 -0.16 -19.99
CA ASP A 165 -6.04 -1.15 -20.60
C ASP A 165 -5.10 -1.73 -19.54
N ALA A 166 -5.13 -3.06 -19.39
CA ALA A 166 -4.28 -3.80 -18.47
C ALA A 166 -2.78 -3.52 -18.67
N ASP A 167 -2.31 -3.30 -19.90
CA ASP A 167 -0.88 -3.08 -20.16
C ASP A 167 -0.42 -1.67 -19.80
N PHE A 168 -1.34 -0.70 -19.79
CA PHE A 168 -1.06 0.65 -19.30
C PHE A 168 -1.21 0.76 -17.78
N LEU A 169 -2.10 -0.04 -17.19
CA LEU A 169 -2.32 -0.10 -15.74
C LEU A 169 -1.24 -0.92 -15.02
N LEU A 170 -0.92 -2.11 -15.55
CA LEU A 170 -0.07 -3.12 -14.93
C LEU A 170 1.26 -3.36 -15.66
N GLY A 171 1.57 -2.61 -16.72
CA GLY A 171 2.72 -2.86 -17.59
C GLY A 171 2.47 -3.96 -18.63
N PRO A 172 3.25 -3.97 -19.73
CA PRO A 172 4.55 -3.28 -19.85
C PRO A 172 4.52 -1.89 -20.51
N GLU A 173 3.44 -1.52 -21.20
CA GLU A 173 3.37 -0.27 -22.01
C GLU A 173 3.55 0.98 -21.16
N ALA A 174 2.86 1.03 -20.02
CA ALA A 174 3.02 2.08 -19.04
C ALA A 174 2.89 1.48 -17.64
N GLY A 175 2.61 2.29 -16.64
CA GLY A 175 2.34 1.76 -15.33
C GLY A 175 1.93 2.83 -14.35
N HIS A 176 1.61 2.29 -13.20
CA HIS A 176 1.28 2.94 -11.94
C HIS A 176 -0.04 3.70 -11.94
N LEU A 177 -0.69 3.55 -10.80
CA LEU A 177 -1.94 4.19 -10.47
C LEU A 177 -1.67 5.21 -9.38
N ASN A 178 -2.21 6.41 -9.55
CA ASN A 178 -2.20 7.43 -8.52
C ASN A 178 -3.61 7.83 -8.14
N ILE A 179 -3.93 7.83 -6.84
CA ILE A 179 -5.28 8.17 -6.35
C ILE A 179 -5.18 9.33 -5.38
N THR A 180 -5.92 10.40 -5.67
CA THR A 180 -5.99 11.59 -4.79
C THR A 180 -7.42 11.83 -4.35
N GLY A 181 -7.61 12.23 -3.09
CA GLY A 181 -8.91 12.66 -2.59
C GLY A 181 -8.91 12.88 -1.08
N THR A 182 -9.83 13.71 -0.61
CA THR A 182 -9.96 14.07 0.81
C THR A 182 -10.34 12.88 1.67
N SER A 183 -9.87 12.91 2.92
CA SER A 183 -10.09 11.82 3.87
C SER A 183 -11.57 11.72 4.28
N GLY A 184 -12.04 10.51 4.60
CA GLY A 184 -13.35 10.29 5.24
C GLY A 184 -14.53 10.01 4.31
N LEU A 185 -14.43 10.27 3.00
CA LEU A 185 -15.52 9.97 2.04
C LEU A 185 -15.38 8.61 1.34
N ALA A 186 -14.57 7.72 1.91
CA ALA A 186 -14.44 6.31 1.49
C ALA A 186 -14.14 6.09 -0.01
N ALA A 187 -13.54 7.06 -0.70
CA ALA A 187 -13.30 6.94 -2.14
C ALA A 187 -11.98 6.22 -2.47
N LYS A 188 -10.88 6.51 -1.76
CA LYS A 188 -9.52 6.06 -2.14
C LYS A 188 -9.29 4.56 -1.95
N THR A 189 -9.32 4.09 -0.71
CA THR A 189 -9.09 2.68 -0.37
C THR A 189 -10.14 1.79 -1.03
N SER A 190 -11.40 2.24 -1.05
CA SER A 190 -12.48 1.51 -1.73
C SER A 190 -12.26 1.38 -3.24
N ALA A 191 -11.80 2.44 -3.90
CA ALA A 191 -11.46 2.39 -5.33
C ALA A 191 -10.32 1.41 -5.61
N ILE A 192 -9.26 1.41 -4.78
CA ILE A 192 -8.17 0.44 -4.88
C ILE A 192 -8.72 -0.97 -4.72
N GLN A 193 -9.49 -1.22 -3.67
CA GLN A 193 -10.07 -2.53 -3.38
C GLN A 193 -10.96 -3.05 -4.52
N PHE A 194 -11.83 -2.20 -5.06
CA PHE A 194 -12.66 -2.55 -6.21
C PHE A 194 -11.81 -2.83 -7.45
N LEU A 195 -10.83 -1.97 -7.76
CA LEU A 195 -9.97 -2.14 -8.93
C LEU A 195 -9.10 -3.40 -8.82
N LEU A 196 -8.57 -3.71 -7.63
CA LEU A 196 -7.85 -4.95 -7.37
C LEU A 196 -8.76 -6.18 -7.55
N THR A 197 -10.02 -6.10 -7.11
CA THR A 197 -11.02 -7.15 -7.35
C THR A 197 -11.27 -7.34 -8.86
N ALA A 198 -11.37 -6.24 -9.62
CA ALA A 198 -11.49 -6.27 -11.07
C ALA A 198 -10.26 -6.89 -11.75
N ILE A 199 -9.05 -6.50 -11.33
CA ILE A 199 -7.78 -7.09 -11.78
C ILE A 199 -7.76 -8.59 -11.49
N PHE A 200 -8.13 -8.99 -10.28
CA PHE A 200 -8.19 -10.39 -9.87
C PHE A 200 -9.27 -11.22 -10.55
N GLN A 201 -10.14 -10.64 -11.38
CA GLN A 201 -11.13 -11.41 -12.16
C GLN A 201 -10.89 -11.30 -13.66
N LYS A 202 -10.27 -10.22 -14.13
CA LYS A 202 -10.17 -9.89 -15.56
C LYS A 202 -8.75 -9.82 -16.10
N ALA A 203 -7.72 -9.68 -15.26
CA ALA A 203 -6.35 -9.59 -15.75
C ALA A 203 -5.91 -10.92 -16.38
N PRO A 204 -5.29 -10.90 -17.58
CA PRO A 204 -4.91 -12.10 -18.32
C PRO A 204 -3.63 -12.77 -17.78
N LYS A 205 -2.86 -12.06 -16.94
CA LYS A 205 -1.59 -12.50 -16.37
C LYS A 205 -1.73 -12.81 -14.88
N SER A 206 -0.76 -13.54 -14.33
CA SER A 206 -0.72 -13.79 -12.89
C SER A 206 -0.36 -12.51 -12.13
N VAL A 207 -1.14 -12.19 -11.09
CA VAL A 207 -0.99 -10.97 -10.30
C VAL A 207 -1.05 -11.27 -8.81
N ALA A 208 -0.02 -10.86 -8.08
CA ALA A 208 -0.06 -10.76 -6.63
C ALA A 208 -0.11 -9.29 -6.19
N VAL A 209 -0.57 -9.06 -4.96
CA VAL A 209 -0.65 -7.72 -4.38
C VAL A 209 0.10 -7.70 -3.06
N VAL A 210 0.92 -6.67 -2.84
CA VAL A 210 1.54 -6.39 -1.54
C VAL A 210 0.98 -5.07 -1.03
N CYS A 211 0.36 -5.10 0.15
CA CYS A 211 -0.25 -3.93 0.78
C CYS A 211 0.44 -3.62 2.11
N PHE A 212 0.70 -2.35 2.38
CA PHE A 212 1.14 -1.91 3.71
C PHE A 212 -0.07 -1.35 4.48
N ASN A 213 -0.43 -1.98 5.59
CA ASN A 213 -1.44 -1.44 6.51
C ASN A 213 -0.76 -0.50 7.50
N VAL A 214 -0.93 0.79 7.30
CA VAL A 214 -0.30 1.86 8.11
C VAL A 214 -1.25 2.42 9.18
N LYS A 215 -2.54 2.08 9.12
CA LYS A 215 -3.57 2.70 9.96
C LYS A 215 -4.65 1.72 10.41
N GLY A 216 -4.66 1.45 11.71
CA GLY A 216 -5.75 0.71 12.36
C GLY A 216 -6.05 -0.63 11.70
N GLY A 217 -7.33 -0.92 11.46
CA GLY A 217 -7.81 -2.20 10.93
C GLY A 217 -8.21 -2.19 9.45
N ASP A 218 -7.92 -1.14 8.69
CA ASP A 218 -8.57 -0.88 7.38
C ASP A 218 -8.34 -1.99 6.35
N LEU A 219 -7.18 -2.65 6.37
CA LEU A 219 -6.85 -3.75 5.46
C LEU A 219 -6.87 -5.14 6.12
N LEU A 220 -7.25 -5.22 7.40
CA LEU A 220 -7.16 -6.45 8.20
C LEU A 220 -8.31 -7.44 8.02
N PHE A 221 -9.31 -7.15 7.19
CA PHE A 221 -10.51 -7.99 7.01
C PHE A 221 -10.97 -8.10 5.55
N ILE A 222 -10.06 -7.86 4.60
CA ILE A 222 -10.36 -7.88 3.17
C ILE A 222 -10.59 -9.31 2.62
N ASP A 223 -10.37 -10.33 3.44
CA ASP A 223 -10.75 -11.72 3.20
C ASP A 223 -12.19 -12.06 3.62
N HIS A 224 -12.89 -11.13 4.28
CA HIS A 224 -14.26 -11.33 4.74
C HIS A 224 -15.30 -10.57 3.90
N PRO A 225 -16.51 -11.13 3.75
CA PRO A 225 -17.63 -10.44 3.09
C PRO A 225 -18.05 -9.19 3.89
N PRO A 226 -18.71 -8.22 3.26
CA PRO A 226 -19.13 -7.00 3.94
C PRO A 226 -20.14 -7.32 5.05
N SER A 227 -20.04 -6.63 6.19
CA SER A 227 -20.96 -6.83 7.33
C SER A 227 -22.40 -6.42 7.01
N HIS A 228 -22.58 -5.54 6.04
CA HIS A 228 -23.87 -5.10 5.54
C HIS A 228 -24.01 -5.50 4.08
N GLN A 229 -25.23 -5.87 3.67
CA GLN A 229 -25.53 -6.14 2.26
C GLN A 229 -25.22 -4.92 1.40
N LEU A 230 -24.74 -5.18 0.18
CA LEU A 230 -24.53 -4.15 -0.84
C LEU A 230 -25.87 -3.56 -1.26
N ASP A 231 -25.88 -2.26 -1.55
CA ASP A 231 -27.09 -1.60 -2.00
C ASP A 231 -27.47 -2.10 -3.41
N GLU A 232 -28.76 -2.08 -3.76
CA GLU A 232 -29.21 -2.53 -5.10
C GLU A 232 -28.49 -1.82 -6.24
N ARG A 233 -28.14 -0.54 -6.04
CA ARG A 233 -27.38 0.24 -7.01
C ARG A 233 -25.96 -0.32 -7.19
N ASP A 234 -25.27 -0.68 -6.11
CA ASP A 234 -23.94 -1.29 -6.19
C ASP A 234 -24.00 -2.62 -6.96
N LEU A 235 -25.02 -3.45 -6.68
CA LEU A 235 -25.23 -4.72 -7.36
C LEU A 235 -25.48 -4.54 -8.87
N LYS A 236 -26.28 -3.53 -9.26
CA LYS A 236 -26.47 -3.17 -10.68
C LYS A 236 -25.15 -2.75 -11.34
N VAL A 237 -24.32 -2.00 -10.64
CA VAL A 237 -22.99 -1.61 -11.15
C VAL A 237 -22.09 -2.83 -11.30
N TYR A 238 -22.01 -3.74 -10.31
CA TYR A 238 -21.28 -5.01 -10.42
C TYR A 238 -21.72 -5.85 -11.62
N GLN A 239 -23.04 -5.95 -11.84
CA GLN A 239 -23.61 -6.65 -12.97
C GLN A 239 -23.21 -6.00 -14.31
N ALA A 240 -23.27 -4.67 -14.39
CA ALA A 240 -22.89 -3.92 -15.60
C ALA A 240 -21.40 -4.06 -15.95
N VAL A 241 -20.51 -4.07 -14.96
CA VAL A 241 -19.07 -4.28 -15.20
C VAL A 241 -18.68 -5.76 -15.33
N GLY A 242 -19.59 -6.68 -15.03
CA GLY A 242 -19.37 -8.12 -15.08
C GLY A 242 -18.34 -8.62 -14.05
N ILE A 243 -18.37 -8.07 -12.83
CA ILE A 243 -17.53 -8.45 -11.70
C ILE A 243 -18.38 -9.10 -10.61
N GLU A 244 -17.93 -10.23 -10.09
CA GLU A 244 -18.60 -10.89 -8.97
C GLU A 244 -18.25 -10.18 -7.64
N PRO A 245 -19.25 -9.76 -6.84
CA PRO A 245 -19.02 -9.09 -5.56
C PRO A 245 -18.64 -10.11 -4.47
N LYS A 246 -17.37 -10.54 -4.46
CA LYS A 246 -16.81 -11.48 -3.49
C LYS A 246 -15.56 -10.89 -2.82
N PRO A 247 -15.25 -11.31 -1.58
CA PRO A 247 -13.99 -10.94 -0.95
C PRO A 247 -12.80 -11.55 -1.67
N PHE A 248 -11.59 -11.09 -1.31
CA PHE A 248 -10.38 -11.66 -1.91
C PHE A 248 -10.26 -13.15 -1.57
N PRO A 249 -9.98 -14.00 -2.56
CA PRO A 249 -10.01 -15.46 -2.37
C PRO A 249 -8.89 -15.96 -1.47
N ARG A 250 -7.74 -15.28 -1.47
CA ARG A 250 -6.59 -15.59 -0.62
C ARG A 250 -5.92 -14.32 -0.13
N VAL A 251 -5.76 -14.23 1.18
CA VAL A 251 -5.08 -13.12 1.86
C VAL A 251 -4.17 -13.70 2.93
N GLU A 252 -2.91 -13.29 2.92
CA GLU A 252 -1.90 -13.66 3.92
C GLU A 252 -1.44 -12.39 4.64
N TYR A 253 -1.53 -12.40 5.96
CA TYR A 253 -1.17 -11.27 6.80
C TYR A 253 0.21 -11.48 7.41
N TYR A 254 1.01 -10.44 7.45
CA TYR A 254 2.36 -10.44 8.01
C TYR A 254 2.45 -9.32 9.03
N ALA A 255 2.89 -9.63 10.25
CA ALA A 255 3.05 -8.63 11.30
C ALA A 255 4.34 -8.90 12.09
N PRO A 256 5.11 -7.86 12.47
CA PRO A 256 6.19 -8.01 13.42
C PRO A 256 5.68 -8.48 14.79
N TYR A 257 6.56 -9.00 15.63
CA TYR A 257 6.23 -9.16 17.04
C TYR A 257 6.22 -7.83 17.78
N LYS A 258 5.57 -7.80 18.93
CA LYS A 258 5.80 -6.81 19.98
C LYS A 258 7.23 -6.98 20.55
N PRO A 259 7.74 -6.03 21.36
CA PRO A 259 9.05 -6.14 21.99
C PRO A 259 9.27 -7.44 22.80
N ASP A 260 8.16 -8.06 23.19
CA ASP A 260 8.04 -9.28 23.94
C ASP A 260 8.36 -10.57 23.11
N ARG A 261 8.47 -10.42 21.78
CA ARG A 261 8.79 -11.43 20.75
C ARG A 261 7.89 -12.67 20.70
N VAL A 262 6.70 -12.58 21.29
CA VAL A 262 5.72 -13.68 21.28
C VAL A 262 4.33 -13.23 20.86
N ASN A 263 3.92 -12.02 21.24
CA ASN A 263 2.66 -11.45 20.79
C ASN A 263 2.89 -10.64 19.52
N LEU A 264 2.00 -10.78 18.53
CA LEU A 264 2.11 -10.05 17.27
C LEU A 264 1.64 -8.60 17.43
N ALA A 265 2.29 -7.68 16.73
CA ALA A 265 1.97 -6.26 16.73
C ALA A 265 0.82 -5.90 15.77
N THR A 266 -0.25 -6.71 15.75
CA THR A 266 -1.43 -6.52 14.89
C THR A 266 -2.71 -6.46 15.70
N LEU A 267 -3.76 -5.88 15.12
CA LEU A 267 -5.12 -5.97 15.68
C LEU A 267 -5.84 -7.26 15.26
N ARG A 268 -5.31 -8.01 14.29
CA ARG A 268 -5.88 -9.29 13.82
C ARG A 268 -5.49 -10.46 14.73
N THR A 269 -5.72 -10.33 16.04
CA THR A 269 -5.36 -11.35 17.04
C THR A 269 -6.54 -12.20 17.50
N HIS A 270 -7.73 -12.02 16.93
CA HIS A 270 -8.89 -12.86 17.28
C HIS A 270 -8.67 -14.33 16.84
N PRO A 271 -8.98 -15.35 17.67
CA PRO A 271 -8.70 -16.76 17.37
C PRO A 271 -9.17 -17.24 15.98
N ASN A 272 -10.33 -16.79 15.53
CA ASN A 272 -10.89 -17.17 14.22
C ASN A 272 -10.10 -16.60 13.01
N LEU A 273 -9.27 -15.58 13.23
CA LEU A 273 -8.58 -14.84 12.16
C LEU A 273 -7.09 -15.13 12.07
N ARG A 274 -6.52 -15.86 13.04
CA ARG A 274 -5.06 -16.09 13.13
C ARG A 274 -4.51 -17.08 12.10
N HIS A 275 -5.37 -17.88 11.48
CA HIS A 275 -4.97 -18.98 10.60
C HIS A 275 -4.13 -18.54 9.39
N ASN A 276 -4.25 -17.27 8.97
CA ASN A 276 -3.51 -16.67 7.87
C ASN A 276 -2.64 -15.49 8.32
N VAL A 277 -2.24 -15.43 9.60
CA VAL A 277 -1.35 -14.40 10.15
C VAL A 277 0.00 -15.01 10.45
N ARG A 278 1.04 -14.50 9.79
CA ARG A 278 2.43 -14.96 9.91
C ARG A 278 3.30 -13.90 10.59
N PRO A 279 4.26 -14.30 11.42
CA PRO A 279 5.19 -13.38 12.04
C PRO A 279 6.21 -12.82 11.04
N MET A 280 6.68 -11.62 11.29
CA MET A 280 7.89 -11.07 10.66
C MET A 280 8.98 -10.94 11.72
N LEU A 281 10.09 -11.63 11.50
CA LEU A 281 11.27 -11.55 12.36
C LEU A 281 12.51 -11.71 11.49
N TRP A 282 13.40 -10.73 11.57
CA TRP A 282 14.60 -10.64 10.76
C TRP A 282 15.86 -10.83 11.58
N GLY A 283 16.81 -11.54 10.95
CA GLY A 283 18.15 -11.72 11.47
C GLY A 283 19.07 -10.61 11.01
N MET A 284 20.35 -10.79 11.32
CA MET A 284 21.38 -9.81 10.99
C MET A 284 21.56 -9.62 9.48
N LYS A 285 21.59 -10.71 8.70
CA LYS A 285 21.81 -10.62 7.25
C LYS A 285 20.75 -9.77 6.58
N GLU A 286 19.50 -9.96 7.00
CA GLU A 286 18.32 -9.30 6.45
C GLU A 286 18.32 -7.80 6.70
N VAL A 287 18.73 -7.38 7.91
CA VAL A 287 18.77 -5.97 8.32
C VAL A 287 20.01 -5.27 7.78
N MET A 288 21.17 -5.93 7.83
CA MET A 288 22.45 -5.33 7.44
C MET A 288 22.54 -4.98 5.96
N ARG A 289 21.75 -5.64 5.10
CA ARG A 289 21.61 -5.27 3.69
C ARG A 289 21.05 -3.86 3.49
N TYR A 290 20.22 -3.39 4.43
CA TYR A 290 19.46 -2.14 4.34
C TYR A 290 19.74 -1.17 5.50
N VAL A 291 20.81 -1.41 6.26
CA VAL A 291 21.14 -0.64 7.47
C VAL A 291 21.38 0.85 7.20
N GLU A 292 21.77 1.20 5.97
CA GLU A 292 21.93 2.58 5.51
C GLU A 292 20.65 3.42 5.67
N VAL A 293 19.47 2.79 5.63
CA VAL A 293 18.17 3.45 5.88
C VAL A 293 17.99 3.82 7.35
N LEU A 294 18.58 3.04 8.26
CA LEU A 294 18.42 3.18 9.71
C LEU A 294 19.43 4.14 10.34
N LEU A 295 20.44 4.54 9.57
CA LEU A 295 21.52 5.43 9.98
C LEU A 295 21.26 6.83 9.44
N ASN A 296 21.28 7.83 10.33
CA ASN A 296 21.07 9.22 9.95
C ASN A 296 22.18 9.70 9.00
N LYS A 297 21.86 10.62 8.08
CA LYS A 297 22.85 11.20 7.15
C LYS A 297 24.02 11.89 7.86
N ASP A 298 23.79 12.42 9.07
CA ASP A 298 24.86 13.03 9.89
C ASP A 298 25.81 11.97 10.49
N ASP A 299 25.38 10.71 10.52
CA ASP A 299 26.13 9.60 11.09
C ASP A 299 26.94 8.79 10.07
N VAL A 300 26.62 8.96 8.79
CA VAL A 300 27.19 8.19 7.69
C VAL A 300 28.09 9.11 6.86
N ASP A 301 29.33 9.26 7.30
CA ASP A 301 30.37 9.83 6.45
C ASP A 301 30.87 8.78 5.43
N ALA A 302 31.59 9.20 4.39
CA ALA A 302 32.10 8.29 3.36
C ALA A 302 32.98 7.14 3.93
N LYS A 303 33.55 7.34 5.13
CA LYS A 303 34.35 6.33 5.84
C LYS A 303 33.46 5.31 6.56
N ALA A 304 32.37 5.73 7.19
CA ALA A 304 31.36 4.87 7.77
C ALA A 304 30.69 4.00 6.71
N ASP A 305 30.34 4.58 5.55
CA ASP A 305 29.81 3.84 4.40
C ASP A 305 30.78 2.76 3.92
N ALA A 306 32.05 3.11 3.73
CA ALA A 306 33.08 2.15 3.33
C ALA A 306 33.25 1.02 4.37
N PHE A 307 33.09 1.33 5.66
CA PHE A 307 33.15 0.33 6.72
C PHE A 307 31.92 -0.58 6.75
N LEU A 308 30.71 -0.04 6.58
CA LEU A 308 29.48 -0.83 6.47
C LEU A 308 29.53 -1.76 5.26
N GLN A 309 30.04 -1.27 4.13
CA GLN A 309 30.27 -2.08 2.94
C GLN A 309 31.29 -3.19 3.21
N PHE A 310 32.38 -2.89 3.91
CA PHE A 310 33.36 -3.90 4.34
C PHE A 310 32.72 -4.96 5.24
N LEU A 311 31.96 -4.56 6.26
CA LEU A 311 31.23 -5.48 7.14
C LEU A 311 30.32 -6.40 6.35
N ARG A 312 29.54 -5.85 5.42
CA ARG A 312 28.62 -6.62 4.58
C ARG A 312 29.37 -7.68 3.76
N GLN A 313 30.36 -7.27 2.97
CA GLN A 313 31.01 -8.12 1.99
C GLN A 313 32.07 -9.08 2.56
N ARG A 314 32.75 -8.69 3.65
CA ARG A 314 33.89 -9.45 4.18
C ARG A 314 33.56 -10.21 5.47
N VAL A 315 32.62 -9.71 6.27
CA VAL A 315 32.28 -10.31 7.57
C VAL A 315 30.97 -11.08 7.48
N ILE A 316 29.89 -10.45 7.00
CA ILE A 316 28.54 -11.01 7.06
C ILE A 316 28.27 -11.99 5.91
N GLU A 317 28.53 -11.61 4.66
CA GLU A 317 28.26 -12.47 3.48
C GLU A 317 29.15 -13.72 3.45
N ARG A 318 30.36 -13.65 4.00
CA ARG A 318 31.30 -14.79 4.03
C ARG A 318 30.99 -15.78 5.15
N GLU A 319 30.18 -15.40 6.13
CA GLU A 319 29.91 -16.09 7.41
C GLU A 319 31.13 -16.38 8.29
N VAL A 320 32.32 -16.50 7.71
CA VAL A 320 33.56 -16.81 8.40
C VAL A 320 34.56 -15.71 8.08
N PHE A 321 35.01 -15.05 9.14
CA PHE A 321 36.06 -14.06 9.06
C PHE A 321 37.36 -14.62 9.63
N GLU A 322 38.44 -14.50 8.86
CA GLU A 322 39.79 -14.87 9.27
C GLU A 322 40.66 -13.60 9.31
N PHE A 323 41.34 -13.39 10.44
CA PHE A 323 42.29 -12.30 10.60
C PHE A 323 43.57 -12.57 9.79
N GLU A 324 44.21 -11.52 9.28
CA GLU A 324 45.43 -11.65 8.47
C GLU A 324 46.60 -12.20 9.31
N SER A 325 47.62 -12.79 8.67
CA SER A 325 48.70 -13.51 9.35
C SER A 325 49.36 -12.73 10.50
N GLU A 326 49.59 -11.43 10.31
CA GLU A 326 50.15 -10.54 11.35
C GLU A 326 49.16 -10.25 12.48
N GLU A 327 47.87 -10.09 12.16
CA GLU A 327 46.80 -9.87 13.14
C GLU A 327 46.58 -11.14 13.98
N ALA A 328 46.61 -12.30 13.33
CA ALA A 328 46.39 -13.60 13.92
C ALA A 328 47.50 -14.05 14.88
N GLU A 329 48.75 -13.59 14.70
CA GLU A 329 49.86 -13.86 15.62
C GLU A 329 49.67 -13.14 16.96
N ILE A 330 49.17 -11.90 16.91
CA ILE A 330 48.92 -11.07 18.10
C ILE A 330 47.68 -11.52 18.86
N LEU A 331 46.65 -11.97 18.15
CA LEU A 331 45.49 -12.57 18.80
C LEU A 331 45.87 -13.90 19.47
N ARG A 332 46.68 -14.74 18.82
CA ARG A 332 47.18 -16.00 19.40
C ARG A 332 48.01 -15.79 20.66
N SER A 333 48.88 -14.76 20.69
CA SER A 333 49.68 -14.46 21.88
C SER A 333 48.85 -14.01 23.09
N ARG A 334 47.57 -13.67 22.89
CA ARG A 334 46.59 -13.33 23.93
C ARG A 334 45.50 -14.36 24.11
N GLU A 335 45.67 -15.57 23.56
CA GLU A 335 44.69 -16.67 23.63
C GLU A 335 43.31 -16.30 23.04
N LEU A 336 43.28 -15.36 22.08
CA LEU A 336 42.07 -14.94 21.38
C LEU A 336 41.88 -15.69 20.06
N PRO A 337 40.62 -15.92 19.63
CA PRO A 337 40.34 -16.61 18.38
C PRO A 337 40.79 -15.80 17.15
N THR A 338 41.46 -16.45 16.20
CA THR A 338 41.92 -15.86 14.93
C THR A 338 40.93 -16.05 13.77
N ARG A 339 39.89 -16.84 14.01
CA ARG A 339 38.79 -17.11 13.09
C ARG A 339 37.50 -17.04 13.88
N ILE A 340 36.53 -16.32 13.34
CA ILE A 340 35.21 -16.18 13.94
C ILE A 340 34.14 -16.40 12.90
N GLN A 341 33.08 -17.11 13.31
CA GLN A 341 31.90 -17.30 12.50
C GLN A 341 30.86 -16.26 12.91
N VAL A 342 30.36 -15.49 11.95
CA VAL A 342 29.46 -14.35 12.16
C VAL A 342 28.12 -14.67 11.49
N ARG A 343 27.18 -15.23 12.27
CA ARG A 343 25.84 -15.61 11.80
C ARG A 343 24.73 -14.79 12.46
N SER A 344 24.99 -14.26 13.64
CA SER A 344 24.03 -13.54 14.48
C SER A 344 24.55 -12.14 14.86
N PHE A 345 23.69 -11.30 15.44
CA PHE A 345 24.14 -10.00 15.95
C PHE A 345 25.11 -10.19 17.12
N SER A 346 24.87 -11.18 17.98
CA SER A 346 25.78 -11.56 19.06
C SER A 346 27.18 -11.93 18.56
N ASP A 347 27.29 -12.68 17.46
CA ASP A 347 28.59 -12.99 16.86
C ASP A 347 29.26 -11.75 16.27
N LEU A 348 28.48 -10.83 15.69
CA LEU A 348 29.00 -9.57 15.18
C LEU A 348 29.55 -8.69 16.31
N VAL A 349 28.89 -8.66 17.47
CA VAL A 349 29.39 -7.96 18.66
C VAL A 349 30.71 -8.57 19.13
N GLN A 350 30.81 -9.90 19.18
CA GLN A 350 32.06 -10.58 19.50
C GLN A 350 33.16 -10.25 18.49
N TRP A 351 32.83 -10.18 17.20
CA TRP A 351 33.77 -9.75 16.16
C TRP A 351 34.28 -8.32 16.42
N PHE A 352 33.39 -7.37 16.77
CA PHE A 352 33.79 -6.02 17.13
C PHE A 352 34.71 -5.99 18.35
N GLU A 353 34.41 -6.77 19.39
CA GLU A 353 35.25 -6.86 20.57
C GLU A 353 36.65 -7.39 20.25
N LEU A 354 36.77 -8.38 19.37
CA LEU A 354 38.07 -8.91 18.94
C LEU A 354 38.89 -7.85 18.19
N VAL A 355 38.25 -7.12 17.28
CA VAL A 355 38.89 -6.01 16.54
C VAL A 355 39.37 -4.92 17.50
N LEU A 356 38.56 -4.54 18.50
CA LEU A 356 38.93 -3.53 19.50
C LEU A 356 40.05 -4.02 20.43
N LYS A 357 40.01 -5.28 20.89
CA LYS A 357 41.09 -5.90 21.68
C LYS A 357 42.42 -5.94 20.91
N TYR A 358 42.37 -6.18 19.60
CA TYR A 358 43.55 -6.11 18.73
C TYR A 358 44.12 -4.69 18.67
N LEU A 359 43.27 -3.67 18.50
CA LEU A 359 43.70 -2.26 18.46
C LEU A 359 44.32 -1.80 19.77
N GLU A 360 43.74 -2.20 20.89
CA GLU A 360 44.27 -1.94 22.23
C GLU A 360 45.62 -2.66 22.44
N ALA A 361 45.78 -3.88 21.92
CA ALA A 361 47.04 -4.62 21.99
C ALA A 361 48.21 -3.94 21.25
N LYS A 362 47.94 -3.36 20.08
CA LYS A 362 48.95 -2.61 19.30
C LYS A 362 49.03 -1.12 19.67
N ASN A 363 48.18 -0.64 20.58
CA ASN A 363 48.01 0.79 20.88
C ASN A 363 47.80 1.64 19.60
N GLN A 364 47.00 1.12 18.66
CA GLN A 364 46.72 1.75 17.38
C GLN A 364 45.37 2.47 17.39
N LYS A 365 45.32 3.66 16.76
CA LYS A 365 44.10 4.46 16.61
C LYS A 365 43.27 4.10 15.37
N GLN A 366 43.78 3.23 14.51
CA GLN A 366 43.14 2.82 13.27
C GLN A 366 43.34 1.33 13.04
N TRP A 367 42.28 0.64 12.64
CA TRP A 367 42.33 -0.73 12.16
C TRP A 367 42.25 -0.73 10.64
N ARG A 368 43.33 -1.16 9.99
CA ARG A 368 43.50 -1.06 8.54
C ARG A 368 43.35 0.40 8.08
N SER A 369 42.23 0.76 7.46
CA SER A 369 41.92 2.14 7.01
C SER A 369 40.83 2.83 7.83
N PHE A 370 40.29 2.16 8.85
CA PHE A 370 39.13 2.62 9.63
C PHE A 370 39.57 3.11 11.01
N ALA A 371 39.07 4.29 11.42
CA ALA A 371 39.35 4.84 12.73
C ALA A 371 38.59 4.10 13.83
N VAL A 372 39.19 3.96 15.02
CA VAL A 372 38.56 3.30 16.17
C VAL A 372 37.22 3.97 16.52
N GLU A 373 37.13 5.29 16.39
CA GLU A 373 35.93 6.08 16.65
C GLU A 373 34.79 5.69 15.69
N THR A 374 35.08 5.50 14.41
CA THR A 374 34.09 5.04 13.41
C THR A 374 33.61 3.62 13.73
N ILE A 375 34.53 2.72 14.10
CA ILE A 375 34.22 1.34 14.47
C ILE A 375 33.30 1.30 15.71
N ARG A 376 33.66 2.03 16.78
CA ARG A 376 32.85 2.11 18.00
C ARG A 376 31.49 2.76 17.75
N LYS A 377 31.43 3.80 16.92
CA LYS A 377 30.17 4.46 16.54
C LYS A 377 29.23 3.47 15.84
N ILE A 378 29.74 2.71 14.87
CA ILE A 378 28.95 1.71 14.14
C ILE A 378 28.56 0.56 15.05
N GLN A 379 29.48 0.02 15.86
CA GLN A 379 29.17 -0.99 16.87
C GLN A 379 28.01 -0.55 17.77
N ASN A 380 28.08 0.66 18.35
CA ASN A 380 27.03 1.19 19.21
C ASN A 380 25.69 1.32 18.48
N ARG A 381 25.68 1.67 17.20
CA ARG A 381 24.43 1.75 16.41
C ARG A 381 23.86 0.36 16.12
N LEU A 382 24.71 -0.60 15.73
CA LEU A 382 24.30 -1.96 15.38
C LEU A 382 23.80 -2.76 16.59
N VAL A 383 24.48 -2.66 17.73
CA VAL A 383 24.06 -3.29 19.00
C VAL A 383 22.68 -2.82 19.40
N ASN A 384 22.37 -1.54 19.20
CA ASN A 384 21.08 -0.96 19.56
C ASN A 384 19.97 -1.26 18.55
N LEU A 385 20.24 -1.93 17.42
CA LEU A 385 19.18 -2.26 16.46
C LEU A 385 18.22 -3.33 17.02
N THR A 386 18.75 -4.33 17.72
CA THR A 386 17.95 -5.42 18.30
C THR A 386 17.03 -4.94 19.43
N THR A 387 17.39 -3.85 20.11
CA THR A 387 16.59 -3.21 21.15
C THR A 387 15.64 -2.16 20.59
N ARG A 388 16.11 -1.30 19.66
CA ARG A 388 15.29 -0.25 19.01
C ARG A 388 14.18 -0.83 18.14
N PHE A 389 14.44 -1.95 17.47
CA PHE A 389 13.48 -2.65 16.61
C PHE A 389 13.04 -3.99 17.24
N ALA A 390 12.91 -4.00 18.57
CA ALA A 390 12.51 -5.19 19.31
C ALA A 390 11.16 -5.72 18.80
N GLY A 391 11.17 -6.96 18.32
CA GLY A 391 10.00 -7.64 17.76
C GLY A 391 10.02 -7.79 16.23
N LEU A 392 10.73 -6.89 15.53
CA LEU A 392 11.05 -7.04 14.10
C LEU A 392 12.45 -7.63 13.90
N VAL A 393 13.42 -7.22 14.71
CA VAL A 393 14.81 -7.66 14.63
C VAL A 393 15.15 -8.49 15.87
N GLY A 394 15.75 -9.66 15.65
CA GLY A 394 16.13 -10.55 16.73
C GLY A 394 17.29 -11.48 16.36
N GLU A 395 17.75 -12.21 17.38
CA GLU A 395 18.75 -13.27 17.20
C GLU A 395 18.07 -14.49 16.58
N CYS A 396 18.04 -14.53 15.26
CA CYS A 396 17.50 -15.66 14.51
C CYS A 396 18.43 -16.01 13.34
N GLU A 397 18.73 -17.30 13.19
CA GLU A 397 19.48 -17.82 12.04
C GLU A 397 18.59 -17.97 10.81
N THR A 398 17.29 -18.19 11.03
CA THR A 398 16.27 -18.32 9.99
C THR A 398 15.25 -17.20 10.16
N PRO A 399 15.13 -16.28 9.20
CA PRO A 399 14.15 -15.20 9.27
C PRO A 399 12.74 -15.73 8.97
N SER A 400 11.73 -15.10 9.57
CA SER A 400 10.34 -15.22 9.12
C SER A 400 10.00 -13.98 8.33
N ASP A 401 9.66 -14.15 7.05
CA ASP A 401 9.45 -13.07 6.10
C ASP A 401 8.35 -13.45 5.10
N LEU A 402 8.11 -12.58 4.11
CA LEU A 402 7.26 -12.92 2.96
C LEU A 402 7.76 -14.21 2.26
N PRO A 403 6.86 -14.95 1.56
CA PRO A 403 7.18 -16.23 0.96
C PRO A 403 7.92 -16.00 -0.37
N TRP A 404 9.14 -15.50 -0.26
CA TRP A 404 9.93 -15.06 -1.39
C TRP A 404 10.23 -16.22 -2.35
N GLY A 405 9.82 -16.10 -3.61
CA GLY A 405 9.92 -17.17 -4.63
C GLY A 405 8.67 -18.04 -4.74
N GLU A 406 7.74 -17.91 -3.81
CA GLU A 406 6.50 -18.69 -3.75
C GLU A 406 5.25 -17.78 -3.71
N PHE A 407 5.32 -16.61 -4.35
CA PHE A 407 4.14 -15.75 -4.48
C PHE A 407 3.10 -16.44 -5.35
N GLN A 408 1.85 -16.36 -4.92
CA GLN A 408 0.75 -17.07 -5.55
C GLN A 408 -0.14 -16.09 -6.33
N ASP A 409 -0.64 -16.54 -7.47
CA ASP A 409 -1.60 -15.77 -8.26
C ASP A 409 -2.86 -15.45 -7.44
N ARG A 410 -3.45 -14.29 -7.69
CA ARG A 410 -4.67 -13.78 -7.02
C ARG A 410 -4.59 -13.75 -5.50
N THR A 411 -3.39 -13.53 -4.96
CA THR A 411 -3.14 -13.47 -3.51
C THR A 411 -2.76 -12.07 -3.07
N VAL A 412 -3.35 -11.61 -1.95
CA VAL A 412 -3.00 -10.35 -1.31
C VAL A 412 -2.14 -10.62 -0.08
N TYR A 413 -0.93 -10.07 -0.06
CA TYR A 413 -0.01 -10.09 1.06
C TYR A 413 -0.11 -8.76 1.80
N VAL A 414 -0.70 -8.77 3.00
CA VAL A 414 -0.89 -7.56 3.81
C VAL A 414 0.17 -7.52 4.90
N ILE A 415 1.00 -6.49 4.89
CA ILE A 415 2.03 -6.24 5.89
C ILE A 415 1.48 -5.20 6.87
N ASP A 416 1.18 -5.62 8.09
CA ASP A 416 0.68 -4.75 9.15
C ASP A 416 1.81 -4.06 9.90
N VAL A 417 1.92 -2.75 9.67
CA VAL A 417 2.95 -1.89 10.27
C VAL A 417 2.34 -0.76 11.09
N ALA A 418 1.02 -0.75 11.28
CA ALA A 418 0.30 0.33 11.93
C ALA A 418 0.75 0.61 13.38
N ASN A 419 1.21 -0.42 14.08
CA ASN A 419 1.69 -0.32 15.47
C ASN A 419 3.23 -0.20 15.58
N MET A 420 3.93 0.06 14.47
CA MET A 420 5.39 0.18 14.42
C MET A 420 5.85 1.63 14.38
N SER A 421 7.08 1.90 14.83
CA SER A 421 7.72 3.21 14.71
C SER A 421 7.97 3.55 13.24
N ALA A 422 8.00 4.85 12.88
CA ALA A 422 8.23 5.30 11.50
C ALA A 422 9.52 4.72 10.89
N GLU A 423 10.59 4.62 11.69
CA GLU A 423 11.87 4.05 11.26
C GLU A 423 11.77 2.55 10.94
N ALA A 424 10.95 1.82 11.70
CA ALA A 424 10.68 0.40 11.44
C ALA A 424 9.84 0.24 10.17
N GLN A 425 8.86 1.13 9.96
CA GLN A 425 8.06 1.16 8.73
C GLN A 425 8.96 1.42 7.51
N ASP A 426 9.87 2.39 7.59
CA ASP A 426 10.81 2.72 6.51
C ASP A 426 11.74 1.55 6.18
N LEU A 427 12.25 0.85 7.20
CA LEU A 427 13.05 -0.36 7.01
C LEU A 427 12.24 -1.45 6.31
N ILE A 428 11.01 -1.69 6.79
CA ILE A 428 10.15 -2.73 6.22
C ILE A 428 9.82 -2.42 4.77
N PHE A 429 9.40 -1.18 4.52
CA PHE A 429 9.10 -0.70 3.19
C PHE A 429 10.31 -0.86 2.25
N THR A 430 11.48 -0.35 2.65
CA THR A 430 12.67 -0.40 1.79
C THR A 430 13.05 -1.84 1.45
N ARG A 431 13.13 -2.71 2.46
CA ARG A 431 13.51 -4.11 2.26
C ARG A 431 12.54 -4.82 1.33
N VAL A 432 11.24 -4.75 1.63
CA VAL A 432 10.20 -5.46 0.87
C VAL A 432 10.21 -5.03 -0.59
N ILE A 433 10.31 -3.73 -0.85
CA ILE A 433 10.34 -3.22 -2.22
C ILE A 433 11.62 -3.61 -2.96
N ALA A 434 12.78 -3.54 -2.29
CA ALA A 434 14.05 -3.93 -2.89
C ALA A 434 14.08 -5.42 -3.26
N GLU A 435 13.62 -6.29 -2.37
CA GLU A 435 13.51 -7.74 -2.61
C GLU A 435 12.50 -8.05 -3.72
N LEU A 436 11.32 -7.39 -3.73
CA LEU A 436 10.35 -7.51 -4.82
C LEU A 436 10.98 -7.14 -6.16
N ARG A 437 11.70 -6.02 -6.22
CA ARG A 437 12.34 -5.56 -7.44
C ARG A 437 13.38 -6.56 -7.94
N GLU A 438 14.31 -6.97 -7.08
CA GLU A 438 15.38 -7.90 -7.44
C GLU A 438 14.83 -9.24 -7.94
N ARG A 439 13.82 -9.78 -7.26
CA ARG A 439 13.19 -11.05 -7.66
C ARG A 439 12.35 -10.94 -8.92
N MET A 440 11.69 -9.80 -9.15
CA MET A 440 11.02 -9.54 -10.43
C MET A 440 12.04 -9.38 -11.58
N GLU A 441 13.19 -8.76 -11.34
CA GLU A 441 14.31 -8.70 -12.30
C GLU A 441 14.84 -10.11 -12.64
N GLN A 442 14.94 -11.00 -11.65
CA GLN A 442 15.39 -12.38 -11.81
C GLN A 442 14.29 -13.34 -12.29
N ARG A 443 13.01 -12.91 -12.30
CA ARG A 443 11.82 -13.73 -12.54
C ARG A 443 11.66 -14.91 -11.58
N ASP A 444 12.08 -14.72 -10.33
CA ASP A 444 12.09 -15.73 -9.26
C ASP A 444 11.14 -15.34 -8.11
N LEU A 445 10.01 -14.72 -8.42
CA LEU A 445 9.01 -14.35 -7.41
C LEU A 445 7.83 -15.33 -7.36
N GLY A 446 7.45 -15.92 -8.50
CA GLY A 446 6.31 -16.83 -8.63
C GLY A 446 5.10 -16.25 -9.40
N VAL A 447 5.12 -14.97 -9.78
CA VAL A 447 4.06 -14.29 -10.54
C VAL A 447 4.62 -13.36 -11.62
N ASP A 448 3.81 -13.06 -12.64
CA ASP A 448 4.17 -12.19 -13.77
C ASP A 448 4.14 -10.71 -13.38
N SER A 449 3.32 -10.33 -12.41
CA SER A 449 3.20 -8.94 -11.96
C SER A 449 2.85 -8.84 -10.48
N VAL A 450 3.42 -7.83 -9.83
CA VAL A 450 3.10 -7.46 -8.44
C VAL A 450 2.63 -6.04 -8.36
N VAL A 451 1.46 -5.85 -7.77
CA VAL A 451 0.94 -4.53 -7.41
C VAL A 451 1.33 -4.22 -5.98
N VAL A 452 2.10 -3.15 -5.79
CA VAL A 452 2.44 -2.62 -4.47
C VAL A 452 1.47 -1.49 -4.15
N VAL A 453 0.65 -1.67 -3.12
CA VAL A 453 -0.28 -0.65 -2.63
C VAL A 453 0.35 0.12 -1.49
N VAL A 454 0.46 1.43 -1.67
CA VAL A 454 1.01 2.35 -0.69
C VAL A 454 -0.04 3.41 -0.38
N ASP A 455 -0.64 3.31 0.80
CA ASP A 455 -1.49 4.38 1.33
C ASP A 455 -0.62 5.46 1.98
N GLU A 456 -1.17 6.67 2.07
CA GLU A 456 -0.47 7.87 2.53
C GLU A 456 0.92 8.07 1.87
N LEU A 457 0.95 8.00 0.54
CA LEU A 457 2.17 8.11 -0.27
C LEU A 457 3.01 9.36 0.05
N ASN A 458 2.40 10.42 0.58
CA ASN A 458 3.09 11.64 1.03
C ASN A 458 4.00 11.41 2.26
N GLN A 459 3.79 10.37 3.06
CA GLN A 459 4.72 9.99 4.14
C GLN A 459 6.02 9.43 3.58
N TYR A 460 5.93 8.61 2.53
CA TYR A 460 7.06 7.88 1.94
C TYR A 460 7.79 8.63 0.82
N ALA A 461 7.05 9.45 0.05
CA ALA A 461 7.57 10.27 -1.03
C ALA A 461 7.06 11.73 -0.94
N PRO A 462 7.40 12.47 0.13
CA PRO A 462 7.00 13.86 0.27
C PRO A 462 7.60 14.75 -0.82
N ASN A 463 6.88 15.81 -1.20
CA ASN A 463 7.36 16.84 -2.11
C ASN A 463 8.37 17.77 -1.39
N THR A 464 9.58 17.26 -1.18
CA THR A 464 10.68 17.97 -0.51
C THR A 464 12.00 17.79 -1.26
N ASN A 465 12.97 18.67 -1.00
CA ASN A 465 14.32 18.54 -1.54
C ASN A 465 15.15 17.46 -0.83
N ARG A 466 14.70 16.98 0.35
CA ARG A 466 15.38 15.91 1.09
C ARG A 466 15.07 14.55 0.45
N GLU A 467 16.08 13.94 -0.14
CA GLU A 467 15.96 12.59 -0.68
C GLU A 467 16.11 11.51 0.41
N THR A 468 15.07 10.70 0.60
CA THR A 468 15.10 9.48 1.43
C THR A 468 15.33 8.24 0.56
N TYR A 469 15.86 7.16 1.14
CA TYR A 469 16.04 5.89 0.43
C TYR A 469 14.72 5.33 -0.09
N VAL A 470 13.66 5.43 0.71
CA VAL A 470 12.29 5.05 0.33
C VAL A 470 11.84 5.83 -0.90
N MET A 471 12.00 7.15 -0.92
CA MET A 471 11.62 7.99 -2.06
C MET A 471 12.40 7.62 -3.32
N ARG A 472 13.71 7.35 -3.20
CA ARG A 472 14.54 6.90 -4.34
C ARG A 472 14.02 5.57 -4.90
N THR A 473 13.70 4.63 -4.02
CA THR A 473 13.17 3.32 -4.39
C THR A 473 11.81 3.45 -5.11
N LEU A 474 10.91 4.31 -4.60
CA LEU A 474 9.62 4.60 -5.24
C LEU A 474 9.78 5.24 -6.61
N ARG A 475 10.70 6.21 -6.76
CA ARG A 475 11.02 6.80 -8.07
C ARG A 475 11.54 5.77 -9.06
N ASP A 476 12.39 4.85 -8.61
CA ASP A 476 12.90 3.76 -9.42
C ASP A 476 11.80 2.80 -9.88
N ILE A 477 10.87 2.42 -8.99
CA ILE A 477 9.68 1.66 -9.39
C ILE A 477 8.90 2.43 -10.45
N CYS A 478 8.59 3.70 -10.20
CA CYS A 478 7.81 4.51 -11.13
C CYS A 478 8.47 4.68 -12.50
N ALA A 479 9.81 4.76 -12.53
CA ALA A 479 10.55 4.97 -13.76
C ALA A 479 10.79 3.69 -14.57
N ARG A 480 11.01 2.54 -13.90
CA ARG A 480 11.48 1.29 -14.53
C ARG A 480 10.63 0.05 -14.22
N GLY A 481 9.83 0.09 -13.15
CA GLY A 481 9.04 -1.04 -12.66
C GLY A 481 8.05 -1.61 -13.66
N ARG A 482 7.52 -0.78 -14.57
CA ARG A 482 6.57 -1.21 -15.62
C ARG A 482 7.06 -2.38 -16.48
N TYR A 483 8.35 -2.44 -16.82
CA TYR A 483 8.92 -3.53 -17.63
C TYR A 483 9.16 -4.81 -16.82
N LEU A 484 9.31 -4.65 -15.50
CA LEU A 484 9.53 -5.75 -14.57
C LEU A 484 8.22 -6.37 -14.10
N GLY A 485 7.06 -5.77 -14.41
CA GLY A 485 5.79 -6.16 -13.81
C GLY A 485 5.63 -5.69 -12.36
N LEU A 486 6.47 -4.77 -11.88
CA LEU A 486 6.38 -4.18 -10.53
C LEU A 486 5.62 -2.85 -10.61
N VAL A 487 4.43 -2.80 -10.03
CA VAL A 487 3.46 -1.71 -10.26
C VAL A 487 3.07 -1.05 -8.94
N LEU A 488 3.41 0.23 -8.77
CA LEU A 488 2.91 1.07 -7.67
C LEU A 488 1.44 1.50 -7.85
N PHE A 489 0.60 1.23 -6.86
CA PHE A 489 -0.71 1.84 -6.64
C PHE A 489 -0.61 2.76 -5.41
N GLY A 490 -0.48 4.07 -5.67
CA GLY A 490 -0.32 5.08 -4.63
C GLY A 490 -1.64 5.77 -4.28
N ALA A 491 -1.87 6.01 -2.99
CA ALA A 491 -2.95 6.84 -2.50
C ALA A 491 -2.45 7.96 -1.58
N GLN A 492 -3.00 9.16 -1.74
CA GLN A 492 -2.69 10.32 -0.89
C GLN A 492 -3.90 11.22 -0.74
N GLN A 493 -3.88 12.10 0.26
CA GLN A 493 -4.91 13.14 0.39
C GLN A 493 -4.68 14.28 -0.59
N PHE A 494 -3.44 14.78 -0.67
CA PHE A 494 -3.05 15.91 -1.49
C PHE A 494 -1.99 15.49 -2.50
N ARG A 495 -2.27 15.66 -3.79
CA ARG A 495 -1.31 15.38 -4.88
C ARG A 495 -0.14 16.36 -4.82
N SER A 496 -0.39 17.60 -4.39
CA SER A 496 0.61 18.67 -4.28
C SER A 496 1.73 18.35 -3.27
N GLN A 497 1.47 17.48 -2.30
CA GLN A 497 2.39 17.10 -1.24
C GLN A 497 3.25 15.87 -1.57
N VAL A 498 3.05 15.24 -2.72
CA VAL A 498 3.82 14.07 -3.15
C VAL A 498 4.84 14.45 -4.21
N ASP A 499 5.96 13.74 -4.25
CA ASP A 499 7.01 13.90 -5.25
C ASP A 499 6.46 13.93 -6.69
N ARG A 500 6.86 14.94 -7.45
CA ARG A 500 6.36 15.18 -8.81
C ARG A 500 6.78 14.08 -9.79
N GLN A 501 7.92 13.42 -9.58
CA GLN A 501 8.36 12.35 -10.48
C GLN A 501 7.57 11.07 -10.24
N VAL A 502 7.31 10.72 -8.98
CA VAL A 502 6.46 9.57 -8.62
C VAL A 502 5.08 9.72 -9.25
N VAL A 503 4.42 10.85 -9.02
CA VAL A 503 3.06 11.11 -9.54
C VAL A 503 3.03 11.34 -11.05
N GLY A 504 4.07 11.96 -11.61
CA GLY A 504 4.17 12.25 -13.05
C GLY A 504 4.38 11.01 -13.91
N ASN A 505 4.99 9.97 -13.35
CA ASN A 505 5.20 8.69 -14.01
C ASN A 505 4.00 7.74 -13.91
N CYS A 506 2.97 8.06 -13.11
CA CYS A 506 1.73 7.29 -13.08
C CYS A 506 0.88 7.58 -14.32
N SER A 507 0.66 6.56 -15.13
CA SER A 507 -0.13 6.64 -16.36
C SER A 507 -1.61 6.87 -16.08
N THR A 508 -2.11 6.26 -15.01
CA THR A 508 -3.51 6.30 -14.61
C THR A 508 -3.65 7.11 -13.33
N ALA A 509 -4.59 8.06 -13.33
CA ALA A 509 -4.87 8.88 -12.16
C ALA A 509 -6.37 8.89 -11.88
N LEU A 510 -6.72 8.63 -10.62
CA LEU A 510 -8.09 8.71 -10.12
C LEU A 510 -8.17 9.89 -9.15
N TYR A 511 -9.16 10.73 -9.34
CA TYR A 511 -9.42 11.88 -8.49
C TYR A 511 -10.79 11.69 -7.84
N GLY A 512 -10.79 11.48 -6.52
CA GLY A 512 -12.00 11.55 -5.71
C GLY A 512 -12.37 13.00 -5.42
N ARG A 513 -13.13 13.24 -4.35
CA ARG A 513 -13.44 14.59 -3.88
C ARG A 513 -12.17 15.33 -3.45
N ILE A 514 -12.00 16.57 -3.88
CA ILE A 514 -10.82 17.40 -3.57
C ILE A 514 -11.30 18.78 -3.11
N GLU A 515 -10.72 19.31 -2.02
CA GLU A 515 -11.04 20.66 -1.55
C GLU A 515 -10.55 21.74 -2.54
N MET A 516 -11.21 22.89 -2.54
CA MET A 516 -10.93 23.98 -3.49
C MET A 516 -9.50 24.53 -3.37
N GLU A 517 -8.92 24.54 -2.18
CA GLU A 517 -7.54 25.00 -1.93
C GLU A 517 -6.51 24.13 -2.64
N GLU A 518 -6.74 22.81 -2.70
CA GLU A 518 -5.90 21.88 -3.43
C GLU A 518 -6.15 21.99 -4.94
N LEU A 519 -7.40 22.18 -5.38
CA LEU A 519 -7.74 22.39 -6.79
C LEU A 519 -7.15 23.69 -7.37
N ALA A 520 -6.82 24.67 -6.54
CA ALA A 520 -6.12 25.89 -6.94
C ALA A 520 -4.62 25.65 -7.25
N GLN A 521 -4.05 24.51 -6.85
CA GLN A 521 -2.64 24.21 -7.09
C GLN A 521 -2.35 23.98 -8.59
N PRO A 522 -1.13 24.30 -9.08
CA PRO A 522 -0.78 24.16 -10.50
C PRO A 522 -0.99 22.76 -11.08
N GLY A 523 -0.93 21.71 -10.24
CA GLY A 523 -1.17 20.32 -10.64
C GLY A 523 -2.56 20.04 -11.19
N TYR A 524 -3.54 20.94 -10.98
CA TYR A 524 -4.93 20.80 -11.41
C TYR A 524 -5.33 21.80 -12.49
N ALA A 525 -4.38 22.60 -13.00
CA ALA A 525 -4.64 23.61 -14.03
C ALA A 525 -5.21 23.03 -15.34
N ILE A 526 -5.04 21.72 -15.58
CA ILE A 526 -5.59 21.02 -16.74
C ILE A 526 -7.12 20.89 -16.72
N PHE A 527 -7.75 21.02 -15.56
CA PHE A 527 -9.21 20.91 -15.42
C PHE A 527 -9.88 22.28 -15.60
N GLY A 528 -10.98 22.32 -16.36
CA GLY A 528 -11.84 23.50 -16.44
C GLY A 528 -12.63 23.75 -15.14
N ASP A 529 -13.20 24.94 -14.99
CA ASP A 529 -13.82 25.38 -13.72
C ASP A 529 -15.01 24.50 -13.32
N ALA A 530 -15.90 24.18 -14.26
CA ALA A 530 -17.00 23.24 -14.03
C ALA A 530 -16.54 21.83 -13.58
N ALA A 531 -15.42 21.34 -14.11
CA ALA A 531 -14.87 20.06 -13.69
C ALA A 531 -14.28 20.13 -12.28
N LYS A 532 -13.63 21.25 -11.92
CA LYS A 532 -13.14 21.52 -10.56
C LYS A 532 -14.28 21.65 -9.57
N GLU A 533 -15.35 22.37 -9.91
CA GLU A 533 -16.53 22.49 -9.07
C GLU A 533 -17.19 21.13 -8.82
N LYS A 534 -17.33 20.31 -9.88
CA LYS A 534 -17.82 18.94 -9.74
C LYS A 534 -16.90 18.06 -8.88
N LEU A 535 -15.57 18.19 -9.02
CA LEU A 535 -14.59 17.51 -8.15
C LEU A 535 -14.75 17.92 -6.67
N GLY A 536 -15.06 19.19 -6.39
CA GLY A 536 -15.33 19.67 -5.03
C GLY A 536 -16.61 19.09 -4.41
N ALA A 537 -17.58 18.72 -5.25
CA ALA A 537 -18.90 18.25 -4.84
C ALA A 537 -19.15 16.74 -5.09
N LEU A 538 -18.11 15.95 -5.40
CA LEU A 538 -18.28 14.52 -5.72
C LEU A 538 -18.93 13.72 -4.58
N ALA A 539 -19.88 12.87 -4.95
CA ALA A 539 -20.50 11.92 -4.04
C ALA A 539 -19.58 10.70 -3.78
N PRO A 540 -19.73 9.99 -2.64
CA PRO A 540 -19.06 8.72 -2.42
C PRO A 540 -19.36 7.72 -3.54
N GLY A 541 -18.32 7.00 -4.00
CA GLY A 541 -18.43 6.06 -5.12
C GLY A 541 -18.27 6.70 -6.49
N GLU A 542 -18.02 8.00 -6.58
CA GLU A 542 -17.71 8.70 -7.84
C GLU A 542 -16.25 9.17 -7.88
N MET A 543 -15.65 9.15 -9.06
CA MET A 543 -14.30 9.63 -9.31
C MET A 543 -14.15 10.17 -10.72
N LEU A 544 -13.21 11.08 -10.91
CA LEU A 544 -12.71 11.46 -12.22
C LEU A 544 -11.52 10.57 -12.59
N VAL A 545 -11.63 9.89 -13.73
CA VAL A 545 -10.62 8.95 -14.23
C VAL A 545 -9.85 9.59 -15.37
N ARG A 546 -8.53 9.62 -15.24
CA ARG A 546 -7.59 9.94 -16.32
C ARG A 546 -6.78 8.69 -16.65
N HIS A 547 -6.77 8.34 -17.93
CA HIS A 547 -6.04 7.18 -18.46
C HIS A 547 -5.52 7.53 -19.87
N PRO A 548 -4.40 6.96 -20.36
CA PRO A 548 -3.79 7.39 -21.63
C PRO A 548 -4.67 7.26 -22.87
N TYR A 549 -5.60 6.30 -22.92
CA TYR A 549 -6.59 6.20 -24.02
C TYR A 549 -7.67 7.29 -23.99
N PHE A 550 -7.87 7.95 -22.84
CA PHE A 550 -8.92 8.94 -22.67
C PHE A 550 -8.39 10.33 -23.03
N ASN A 551 -8.87 10.88 -24.15
CA ASN A 551 -8.52 12.23 -24.58
C ASN A 551 -8.95 13.32 -23.58
N GLN A 552 -10.03 13.06 -22.83
CA GLN A 552 -10.47 13.89 -21.72
C GLN A 552 -10.75 13.00 -20.50
N PRO A 553 -10.51 13.50 -19.27
CA PRO A 553 -10.90 12.81 -18.05
C PRO A 553 -12.42 12.60 -17.98
N ILE A 554 -12.85 11.45 -17.45
CA ILE A 554 -14.26 11.07 -17.38
C ILE A 554 -14.72 10.79 -15.96
N PHE A 555 -15.93 11.20 -15.63
CA PHE A 555 -16.54 10.85 -14.35
C PHE A 555 -17.09 9.43 -14.42
N VAL A 556 -16.69 8.61 -13.47
CA VAL A 556 -17.05 7.20 -13.36
C VAL A 556 -17.56 6.95 -11.97
N ARG A 557 -18.61 6.13 -11.88
CA ARG A 557 -19.12 5.58 -10.63
C ARG A 557 -18.64 4.14 -10.45
N PHE A 558 -18.11 3.81 -9.29
CA PHE A 558 -17.71 2.46 -8.93
C PHE A 558 -18.56 1.97 -7.74
N PRO A 559 -18.80 0.66 -7.62
CA PRO A 559 -19.62 0.14 -6.54
C PRO A 559 -18.84 0.09 -5.23
N ARG A 560 -19.55 0.04 -4.11
CA ARG A 560 -18.93 -0.29 -2.83
C ARG A 560 -18.24 -1.68 -2.92
N PRO A 561 -16.96 -1.81 -2.49
CA PRO A 561 -16.27 -3.10 -2.46
C PRO A 561 -17.04 -4.12 -1.62
N ALA A 562 -17.06 -5.37 -2.08
CA ALA A 562 -17.66 -6.50 -1.39
C ALA A 562 -16.73 -7.07 -0.30
N LEU A 563 -16.22 -6.19 0.56
CA LEU A 563 -15.24 -6.49 1.61
C LEU A 563 -15.71 -5.96 2.96
N MET A 564 -15.31 -6.63 4.04
CA MET A 564 -15.53 -6.14 5.40
C MET A 564 -14.67 -4.90 5.66
N ARG A 565 -15.28 -3.85 6.19
CA ARG A 565 -14.56 -2.63 6.61
C ARG A 565 -13.80 -2.90 7.89
N GLY A 566 -12.65 -2.25 8.07
CA GLY A 566 -11.82 -2.39 9.27
C GLY A 566 -12.56 -2.16 10.58
N GLN A 567 -13.38 -1.11 10.64
CA GLN A 567 -14.17 -0.80 11.84
C GLN A 567 -15.20 -1.87 12.18
N ASP A 568 -15.86 -2.44 11.16
CA ASP A 568 -16.88 -3.48 11.36
C ASP A 568 -16.22 -4.82 11.71
N GLY A 569 -15.05 -5.08 11.12
CA GLY A 569 -14.21 -6.23 11.46
C GLY A 569 -13.73 -6.20 12.91
N LEU A 570 -13.23 -5.07 13.40
CA LEU A 570 -12.80 -4.92 14.79
C LEU A 570 -13.96 -5.04 15.79
N LYS A 571 -15.18 -4.63 15.41
CA LYS A 571 -16.37 -4.84 16.25
C LYS A 571 -16.81 -6.30 16.29
N THR A 572 -16.74 -6.99 15.14
CA THR A 572 -17.16 -8.39 15.00
C THR A 572 -16.14 -9.35 15.61
N TYR A 573 -14.86 -9.02 15.45
CA TYR A 573 -13.71 -9.80 15.90
C TYR A 573 -12.80 -8.90 16.75
N PRO A 574 -13.16 -8.68 18.02
CA PRO A 574 -12.34 -7.85 18.90
C PRO A 574 -10.94 -8.46 19.07
N PRO A 575 -9.87 -7.64 19.09
CA PRO A 575 -8.53 -8.13 19.32
C PRO A 575 -8.44 -8.88 20.65
N ALA A 576 -7.82 -10.05 20.64
CA ALA A 576 -7.54 -10.79 21.86
C ALA A 576 -6.42 -10.09 22.65
N PRO A 577 -6.46 -10.12 23.99
CA PRO A 577 -5.40 -9.56 24.83
C PRO A 577 -4.09 -10.33 24.65
N ASP A 578 -2.99 -9.67 25.02
CA ASP A 578 -1.67 -10.28 25.02
C ASP A 578 -1.61 -11.46 25.99
N LEU A 579 -0.96 -12.53 25.53
CA LEU A 579 -0.83 -13.74 26.31
C LEU A 579 0.52 -13.79 27.05
N PRO A 580 0.56 -14.41 28.24
CA PRO A 580 1.82 -14.79 28.88
C PRO A 580 2.68 -15.69 27.97
N LEU A 581 3.98 -15.75 28.26
CA LEU A 581 4.97 -16.48 27.45
C LEU A 581 4.54 -17.93 27.14
N GLU A 582 4.14 -18.69 28.15
CA GLU A 582 3.75 -20.10 27.99
C GLU A 582 2.53 -20.27 27.09
N ASP A 583 1.51 -19.43 27.29
CA ASP A 583 0.26 -19.45 26.53
C ASP A 583 0.48 -19.03 25.08
N ALA A 584 1.29 -17.99 24.86
CA ALA A 584 1.63 -17.51 23.54
C ALA A 584 2.41 -18.57 22.75
N VAL A 585 3.44 -19.18 23.34
CA VAL A 585 4.25 -20.22 22.70
C VAL A 585 3.40 -21.45 22.38
N TRP A 586 2.59 -21.91 23.34
CA TRP A 586 1.65 -23.01 23.08
C TRP A 586 0.70 -22.69 21.93
N GLN A 587 0.15 -21.48 21.90
CA GLN A 587 -0.80 -21.09 20.87
C GLN A 587 -0.17 -21.04 19.47
N HIS A 588 1.07 -20.58 19.34
CA HIS A 588 1.81 -20.59 18.08
C HIS A 588 2.09 -22.03 17.61
N LEU A 589 2.61 -22.89 18.49
CA LEU A 589 2.90 -24.28 18.14
C LEU A 589 1.64 -25.09 17.82
N ARG A 590 0.50 -24.75 18.45
CA ARG A 590 -0.79 -25.39 18.17
C ARG A 590 -1.32 -25.13 16.76
N GLN A 591 -0.83 -24.10 16.07
CA GLN A 591 -1.16 -23.88 14.65
C GLN A 591 -0.63 -25.03 13.77
N LEU A 592 0.53 -25.60 14.13
CA LEU A 592 1.13 -26.73 13.42
C LEU A 592 0.59 -28.07 13.92
N ASN A 593 0.26 -28.18 15.21
CA ASN A 593 -0.38 -29.37 15.79
C ASN A 593 -1.62 -28.99 16.64
N PRO A 594 -2.83 -29.13 16.09
CA PRO A 594 -4.08 -28.80 16.80
C PRO A 594 -4.30 -29.60 18.10
N ALA A 595 -3.70 -30.79 18.22
CA ALA A 595 -3.82 -31.70 19.36
C ALA A 595 -2.77 -31.44 20.46
N LEU A 596 -1.93 -30.41 20.32
CA LEU A 596 -0.89 -30.09 21.28
C LEU A 596 -1.46 -29.65 22.64
N GLU A 597 -1.08 -30.35 23.71
CA GLU A 597 -1.49 -30.01 25.07
C GLU A 597 -0.69 -28.83 25.65
N ARG A 598 -1.38 -27.92 26.35
CA ARG A 598 -0.76 -26.75 27.00
C ARG A 598 0.27 -27.14 28.05
N ASN A 599 -0.05 -28.13 28.88
CA ASN A 599 0.80 -28.54 30.00
C ASN A 599 2.14 -29.09 29.52
N ALA A 600 2.15 -29.83 28.41
CA ALA A 600 3.39 -30.36 27.83
C ALA A 600 4.36 -29.25 27.38
N VAL A 601 3.84 -28.15 26.82
CA VAL A 601 4.66 -26.99 26.43
C VAL A 601 5.12 -26.21 27.66
N ALA A 602 4.24 -26.00 28.64
CA ALA A 602 4.57 -25.31 29.88
C ALA A 602 5.67 -26.05 30.67
N ASP A 603 5.61 -27.38 30.75
CA ASP A 603 6.62 -28.21 31.41
C ASP A 603 7.99 -28.09 30.75
N LEU A 604 8.06 -28.00 29.41
CA LEU A 604 9.31 -27.79 28.69
C LEU A 604 9.89 -26.40 28.93
N ILE A 605 9.04 -25.36 28.97
CA ILE A 605 9.46 -23.98 29.28
C ILE A 605 9.95 -23.88 30.73
N ALA A 606 9.32 -24.62 31.67
CA ALA A 606 9.75 -24.65 33.05
C ALA A 606 11.16 -25.26 33.22
N ARG A 607 11.58 -26.17 32.33
CA ARG A 607 12.93 -26.76 32.35
C ARG A 607 14.03 -25.78 31.94
N THR A 608 13.69 -24.67 31.28
CA THR A 608 14.66 -23.64 30.87
C THR A 608 14.78 -22.51 31.89
N ARG A 609 14.36 -22.70 33.13
CA ARG A 609 14.49 -21.69 34.19
C ARG A 609 15.95 -21.41 34.53
N ASN A 610 16.29 -20.13 34.61
CA ASN A 610 17.60 -19.63 35.01
C ASN A 610 17.73 -19.63 36.54
N GLY A 611 18.91 -19.28 37.08
CA GLY A 611 19.19 -19.24 38.53
C GLY A 611 18.23 -18.39 39.38
N ASN A 612 17.45 -17.49 38.75
CA ASN A 612 16.43 -16.65 39.40
C ASN A 612 15.01 -17.23 39.29
N SER A 613 14.84 -18.50 38.92
CA SER A 613 13.55 -19.17 38.71
C SER A 613 12.68 -18.62 37.57
N GLU A 614 13.17 -17.68 36.76
CA GLU A 614 12.49 -17.19 35.55
C GLU A 614 12.90 -18.03 34.32
N PRO A 615 11.96 -18.35 33.41
CA PRO A 615 12.27 -19.06 32.17
C PRO A 615 13.21 -18.24 31.29
N ASN A 616 14.18 -18.89 30.65
CA ASN A 616 15.03 -18.29 29.63
C ASN A 616 14.19 -17.89 28.40
N ARG A 617 13.62 -16.69 28.43
CA ARG A 617 12.72 -16.17 27.42
C ARG A 617 13.33 -16.19 26.03
N GLU A 618 14.58 -15.77 25.88
CA GLU A 618 15.24 -15.69 24.58
C GLU A 618 15.42 -17.08 23.95
N ALA A 619 15.84 -18.06 24.74
CA ALA A 619 15.99 -19.43 24.27
C ALA A 619 14.66 -20.06 23.87
N VAL A 620 13.60 -19.83 24.66
CA VAL A 620 12.25 -20.33 24.38
C VAL A 620 11.69 -19.72 23.09
N VAL A 621 11.83 -18.40 22.92
CA VAL A 621 11.37 -17.69 21.72
C VAL A 621 12.14 -18.16 20.49
N GLY A 622 13.47 -18.30 20.59
CA GLY A 622 14.30 -18.81 19.50
C GLY A 622 13.91 -20.23 19.08
N ALA A 623 13.65 -21.12 20.06
CA ALA A 623 13.18 -22.47 19.81
C ALA A 623 11.81 -22.50 19.13
N MET A 624 10.86 -21.69 19.60
CA MET A 624 9.53 -21.54 18.99
C MET A 624 9.67 -21.10 17.53
N HIS A 625 10.45 -20.04 17.27
CA HIS A 625 10.63 -19.51 15.93
C HIS A 625 11.22 -20.54 14.96
N LYS A 626 12.23 -21.31 15.40
CA LYS A 626 12.84 -22.39 14.61
C LYS A 626 11.84 -23.48 14.20
N VAL A 627 10.88 -23.78 15.07
CA VAL A 627 9.80 -24.74 14.76
C VAL A 627 8.77 -24.14 13.81
N LEU A 628 8.40 -22.87 13.99
CA LEU A 628 7.47 -22.17 13.09
C LEU A 628 8.01 -22.05 11.65
N VAL A 629 9.31 -21.82 11.50
CA VAL A 629 9.95 -21.75 10.18
C VAL A 629 10.14 -23.14 9.56
N SER A 630 10.54 -24.15 10.34
CA SER A 630 10.80 -25.49 9.79
C SER A 630 9.54 -26.28 9.44
N GLN A 631 8.37 -25.88 9.97
CA GLN A 631 7.06 -26.51 9.74
C GLN A 631 7.12 -28.05 9.77
N PRO A 632 7.57 -28.67 10.89
CA PRO A 632 7.64 -30.12 11.00
C PRO A 632 6.25 -30.76 10.95
N ALA A 633 6.19 -32.06 10.70
CA ALA A 633 4.94 -32.81 10.73
C ALA A 633 4.22 -32.63 12.09
N PRO A 634 2.88 -32.61 12.13
CA PRO A 634 2.13 -32.27 13.35
C PRO A 634 2.53 -33.11 14.58
N ASP A 635 2.81 -34.39 14.40
CA ASP A 635 3.24 -35.33 15.45
C ASP A 635 4.67 -35.07 15.96
N GLU A 636 5.51 -34.37 15.19
CA GLU A 636 6.89 -34.05 15.54
C GLU A 636 7.07 -32.68 16.20
N VAL A 637 6.06 -31.80 16.16
CA VAL A 637 6.15 -30.39 16.64
C VAL A 637 6.71 -30.29 18.06
N LEU A 638 6.18 -31.06 19.01
CA LEU A 638 6.63 -31.02 20.41
C LEU A 638 8.09 -31.49 20.56
N ARG A 639 8.49 -32.53 19.82
CA ARG A 639 9.86 -33.06 19.83
C ARG A 639 10.84 -32.09 19.17
N ALA A 640 10.42 -31.44 18.09
CA ALA A 640 11.22 -30.42 17.42
C ALA A 640 11.46 -29.22 18.35
N PHE A 641 10.43 -28.81 19.10
CA PHE A 641 10.54 -27.76 20.11
C PHE A 641 11.49 -28.18 21.26
N GLU A 642 11.35 -29.38 21.81
CA GLU A 642 12.24 -29.90 22.86
C GLU A 642 13.71 -29.95 22.40
N ARG A 643 13.98 -30.39 21.16
CA ARG A 643 15.34 -30.42 20.59
C ARG A 643 15.93 -29.02 20.35
N ALA A 644 15.09 -28.02 20.13
CA ALA A 644 15.52 -26.66 19.88
C ALA A 644 15.80 -25.88 21.17
N LEU A 645 15.27 -26.33 22.31
CA LEU A 645 15.58 -25.75 23.61
C LEU A 645 17.00 -26.16 24.07
N PRO A 646 17.75 -25.26 24.74
CA PRO A 646 19.04 -25.61 25.29
C PRO A 646 18.88 -26.69 26.36
N THR A 647 19.66 -27.77 26.26
CA THR A 647 19.80 -28.76 27.35
C THR A 647 20.27 -28.05 28.61
N SER A 648 19.50 -28.15 29.70
CA SER A 648 19.88 -27.62 31.02
C SER A 648 21.32 -28.03 31.33
N VAL A 649 22.21 -27.04 31.45
CA VAL A 649 23.52 -27.26 32.05
C VAL A 649 23.23 -27.47 33.54
N PRO A 650 23.54 -28.63 34.14
CA PRO A 650 23.35 -28.82 35.56
C PRO A 650 24.14 -27.72 36.29
N PRO A 651 23.58 -27.08 37.33
CA PRO A 651 24.29 -26.05 38.06
C PRO A 651 25.62 -26.64 38.51
N ARG A 652 26.73 -26.00 38.09
CA ARG A 652 28.06 -26.35 38.55
C ARG A 652 28.02 -26.27 40.06
N ARG A 653 28.06 -27.42 40.74
CA ARG A 653 28.24 -27.46 42.20
C ARG A 653 29.52 -26.68 42.47
N VAL A 654 29.37 -25.49 43.04
CA VAL A 654 30.48 -24.85 43.73
C VAL A 654 30.74 -25.77 44.91
N GLU A 655 31.78 -26.59 44.80
CA GLU A 655 32.34 -27.22 45.99
C GLU A 655 32.73 -26.07 46.91
N SER A 656 32.00 -25.94 48.00
CA SER A 656 32.35 -25.06 49.09
C SER A 656 33.70 -25.52 49.61
N ASN A 657 34.78 -24.89 49.13
CA ASN A 657 36.03 -24.89 49.87
C ASN A 657 35.71 -24.27 51.22
N ALA A 658 35.65 -25.12 52.23
CA ALA A 658 35.48 -24.73 53.61
C ALA A 658 36.53 -23.67 53.95
N LEU A 659 36.05 -22.48 54.33
CA LEU A 659 36.86 -21.53 55.06
C LEU A 659 37.20 -22.16 56.42
N PRO A 660 38.45 -22.12 56.89
CA PRO A 660 38.80 -22.60 58.22
C PRO A 660 38.14 -21.74 59.31
N ASP A 661 37.68 -22.40 60.38
CA ASP A 661 36.84 -21.92 61.49
C ASP A 661 37.38 -20.75 62.36
N ASP A 662 38.42 -20.02 61.93
CA ASP A 662 39.08 -18.98 62.76
C ASP A 662 39.20 -17.63 62.06
N ALA A 663 38.06 -17.00 61.72
CA ALA A 663 38.02 -15.58 61.35
C ALA A 663 37.03 -14.82 62.25
N PRO A 664 37.43 -13.71 62.90
CA PRO A 664 36.60 -13.02 63.88
C PRO A 664 35.45 -12.25 63.21
N LEU A 665 34.26 -12.35 63.82
CA LEU A 665 33.04 -11.64 63.43
C LEU A 665 33.17 -10.12 63.63
N PRO A 666 32.71 -9.28 62.70
CA PRO A 666 32.58 -7.84 62.93
C PRO A 666 31.43 -7.54 63.89
N VAL A 667 31.68 -6.56 64.75
CA VAL A 667 30.89 -6.15 65.91
C VAL A 667 29.59 -5.45 65.54
N ASP A 668 28.51 -5.80 66.24
CA ASP A 668 27.19 -5.16 66.25
C ASP A 668 27.25 -3.65 66.54
N ALA A 669 26.69 -2.83 65.64
CA ALA A 669 26.29 -1.46 65.94
C ALA A 669 24.78 -1.43 66.25
N ARG A 670 24.47 -1.23 67.53
CA ARG A 670 23.13 -1.17 68.12
C ARG A 670 22.29 -0.04 67.55
N LEU A 671 20.99 -0.32 67.38
CA LEU A 671 19.92 0.66 67.25
C LEU A 671 19.83 1.56 68.49
N SER A 672 19.66 2.86 68.28
CA SER A 672 18.90 3.74 69.17
C SER A 672 18.11 4.75 68.35
N SER A 673 16.80 4.71 68.56
CA SER A 673 15.74 5.63 68.12
C SER A 673 15.97 7.09 68.52
N LEU A 674 15.46 8.03 67.72
CA LEU A 674 14.51 9.10 68.13
C LEU A 674 14.13 9.96 66.91
N ASP A 675 12.84 10.30 66.86
CA ASP A 675 12.10 11.08 65.86
C ASP A 675 12.51 12.56 65.78
N ASP A 676 12.32 13.18 64.61
CA ASP A 676 11.41 14.32 64.37
C ASP A 676 11.80 15.16 63.12
N ASP A 677 10.80 15.38 62.27
CA ASP A 677 10.48 16.53 61.40
C ASP A 677 11.53 17.14 60.45
N GLU A 678 11.27 17.05 59.13
CA GLU A 678 10.80 18.19 58.32
C GLU A 678 10.68 17.83 56.82
N ASP A 679 9.66 18.44 56.20
CA ASP A 679 9.15 18.26 54.85
C ASP A 679 10.09 18.67 53.70
N ASP A 680 9.76 18.13 52.51
CA ASP A 680 9.84 18.74 51.16
C ASP A 680 11.04 18.36 50.24
N PRO A 681 10.91 18.45 48.89
CA PRO A 681 10.19 17.49 48.04
C PRO A 681 11.03 16.89 46.88
N ASP A 682 10.47 15.83 46.29
CA ASP A 682 10.91 15.03 45.14
C ASP A 682 11.25 15.86 43.87
N PRO A 683 12.51 15.82 43.37
CA PRO A 683 12.95 16.65 42.25
C PRO A 683 12.76 16.04 40.85
N PHE A 684 12.05 14.92 40.65
CA PHE A 684 11.96 14.31 39.31
C PHE A 684 10.56 13.88 38.86
N ARG A 685 9.56 14.72 39.14
CA ARG A 685 8.42 14.88 38.23
C ARG A 685 8.75 15.92 37.16
N PHE A 686 9.17 15.45 35.98
CA PHE A 686 8.74 15.97 34.68
C PHE A 686 8.73 14.84 33.67
#